data_AF-A0A167G2Z5-F1
#
_entry.id   AF-A0A167G2Z5-F1
#
_cell.length_a   1.000
_cell.length_b   1.000
_cell.length_c   1.000
_cell.angle_alpha   90.00
_cell.angle_beta   90.00
_cell.angle_gamma   90.00
#
_symmetry.space_group_name_H-M   'P 1'
#
loop_
_entity.id
_entity.type
_entity.pdbx_description
1 polymer ?
#
loop_
_entity_poly.entity_id
_entity_poly.type
_entity_poly.pdbx_seq_one_letter_code
_entity_poly.pdbx_strand_id
1 'polypeptide(L)'
;MPASPRRPLWPRDLANQLDQRLSRLEAACRQAQVPFYDDAGVDTHLRKVLLVSDFAYETLLRSPILLGPELVRLMGDPRHADARAGLLATIEDEAELRAELRRFRKREAIRLIWRDVNGLDPVESTLAGASVLAECCLEAALRHAERQLAMRHGQVRSADGAGQRLVVFGLGKLGGSELNFSSDIDLILAYPEGGTSDGARPLDAETWFTRLGQQLVSLLAEHTVDGYVYRVDLRLRPFGSVGRVALSFAAMEQYYQREGRDWERYAWIKARPVAGDLAAGNRLIEALRPFVFRRYFDYTAFAGLREMKALIDAEVTRKDLAANLKLGPGGIREVEFVVQLMQLIRGGREPALRARGLLPALSACEQLGVIPAQRARRLREAYRFLRQVENRVQMFADQQVHDVPDEEAPRRRLALGLGYPDWPALKAAIDHQRGVVTEEFDAVMAPARQAREQRPLAGWTRLWQDFAEHGVQAAVLAEAGFDPPQDPAGALEALLASPALRSASARARARLDRVVPALLAAAIETPAPSACLVRLLGLVHAVARRSAYLALLDEQPAALKRLTSVFATSAFLAERVIAHPLLLDELFDDRHEAPVPDRDSVEADIRRRLAAMPDADAEAEIEVVQEQRLAAAFRIGLDFLAGRIDAVAAARALAAVAEAVLATVLRLAERDLAVNHGRLPDRTEESSGLVILGYGSLGGRELGFGSDLDLVFLYDAALAQAESLGPRPLDGARYYARLAQRVVHFLTTLTRSGRLYEVDVRLRPDGGKGLLVTSLDAYVAYQRERAWTWEHQALVRARAVAGDVALGRRFGEHRNELLAAPVDVQRLHDQIVDMRARWRSERDRSDAERFDLKQGYGGLVDLEFLLQGLVLQHGAAHPALLTASNSADLIRVAAEVGCLSATQAEHLGAAHAELLARALSCTLDARSRVVRRDPQIEQHAGQVSAVAGQLGFRFEASGRGA
;
A
#
# COMPACT_ATOMS: atom_id res chain seq x y z
N MET A 1 54.00 1.52 24.01
CA MET A 1 54.23 0.38 23.11
C MET A 1 52.91 -0.34 22.89
N PRO A 2 52.32 -0.34 21.69
CA PRO A 2 51.16 -1.17 21.42
C PRO A 2 51.64 -2.63 21.30
N ALA A 3 50.94 -3.53 21.98
CA ALA A 3 51.20 -4.97 21.88
C ALA A 3 51.05 -5.41 20.41
N SER A 4 52.07 -6.09 19.87
CA SER A 4 51.97 -6.77 18.57
C SER A 4 50.68 -7.60 18.52
N PRO A 5 49.91 -7.54 17.43
CA PRO A 5 48.76 -8.42 17.27
C PRO A 5 49.27 -9.87 17.33
N ARG A 6 48.84 -10.62 18.34
CA ARG A 6 49.16 -12.05 18.44
C ARG A 6 48.65 -12.71 17.15
N ARG A 7 49.55 -13.36 16.41
CA ARG A 7 49.18 -14.19 15.25
C ARG A 7 48.01 -15.10 15.65
N PRO A 8 46.95 -15.25 14.83
CA PRO A 8 45.90 -16.21 15.11
C PRO A 8 46.56 -17.58 15.31
N LEU A 9 46.32 -18.21 16.46
CA LEU A 9 46.89 -19.51 16.81
C LEU A 9 46.16 -20.58 16.00
N TRP A 10 46.56 -20.75 14.74
CA TRP A 10 46.08 -21.84 13.91
C TRP A 10 46.69 -23.17 14.38
N PRO A 11 45.93 -24.28 14.24
CA PRO A 11 46.48 -25.62 14.40
C PRO A 11 47.77 -25.80 13.58
N ARG A 12 48.75 -26.53 14.13
CA ARG A 12 50.11 -26.65 13.55
C ARG A 12 50.11 -27.16 12.11
N ASP A 13 49.26 -28.13 11.80
CA ASP A 13 49.10 -28.69 10.46
C ASP A 13 48.62 -27.64 9.45
N LEU A 14 47.61 -26.85 9.83
CA LEU A 14 47.06 -25.78 9.00
C LEU A 14 48.04 -24.61 8.85
N ALA A 15 48.76 -24.25 9.91
CA ALA A 15 49.80 -23.24 9.86
C ALA A 15 50.92 -23.63 8.88
N ASN A 16 51.39 -24.88 8.95
CA ASN A 16 52.39 -25.41 8.01
C ASN A 16 51.88 -25.39 6.56
N GLN A 17 50.61 -25.74 6.32
CA GLN A 17 50.01 -25.69 4.98
C GLN A 17 49.97 -24.25 4.43
N LEU A 18 49.63 -23.28 5.27
CA LEU A 18 49.57 -21.87 4.89
C LEU A 18 50.97 -21.29 4.62
N ASP A 19 51.98 -21.67 5.41
CA ASP A 19 53.38 -21.30 5.17
C ASP A 19 53.88 -21.85 3.83
N GLN A 20 53.51 -23.08 3.48
CA GLN A 20 53.83 -23.67 2.18
C GLN A 20 53.15 -22.93 1.01
N ARG A 21 51.87 -22.56 1.17
CA ARG A 21 51.15 -21.76 0.15
C ARG A 21 51.80 -20.40 -0.04
N LEU A 22 52.13 -19.72 1.04
CA LEU A 22 52.79 -18.41 1.00
C LEU A 22 54.16 -18.49 0.31
N SER A 23 54.99 -19.47 0.69
CA SER A 23 56.31 -19.70 0.08
C SER A 23 56.23 -19.91 -1.44
N ARG A 24 55.18 -20.58 -1.93
CA ARG A 24 54.94 -20.78 -3.36
C ARG A 24 54.53 -19.50 -4.07
N LEU A 25 53.72 -18.65 -3.44
CA LEU A 25 53.37 -17.34 -3.99
C LEU A 25 54.60 -16.42 -4.08
N GLU A 26 55.44 -16.40 -3.04
CA GLU A 26 56.72 -15.67 -3.05
C GLU A 26 57.66 -16.15 -4.16
N ALA A 27 57.74 -17.46 -4.39
CA ALA A 27 58.51 -18.02 -5.49
C ALA A 27 57.96 -17.59 -6.86
N ALA A 28 56.64 -17.60 -7.04
CA ALA A 28 55.98 -17.15 -8.26
C ALA A 28 56.21 -15.65 -8.52
N CYS A 29 56.13 -14.80 -7.49
CA CYS A 29 56.46 -13.38 -7.58
C CYS A 29 57.92 -13.16 -7.99
N ARG A 30 58.86 -13.88 -7.39
CA ARG A 30 60.28 -13.83 -7.77
C ARG A 30 60.51 -14.21 -9.23
N GLN A 31 59.86 -15.29 -9.70
CA GLN A 31 59.95 -15.73 -11.10
C GLN A 31 59.36 -14.70 -12.07
N ALA A 32 58.26 -14.03 -11.69
CA ALA A 32 57.60 -13.01 -12.49
C ALA A 32 58.21 -11.60 -12.33
N GLN A 33 59.30 -11.46 -11.55
CA GLN A 33 59.93 -10.17 -11.23
C GLN A 33 58.97 -9.14 -10.60
N VAL A 34 57.99 -9.61 -9.82
CA VAL A 34 57.04 -8.77 -9.09
C VAL A 34 57.51 -8.63 -7.63
N PRO A 35 57.66 -7.40 -7.09
CA PRO A 35 57.96 -7.21 -5.68
C PRO A 35 56.83 -7.80 -4.81
N PHE A 36 57.16 -8.77 -3.96
CA PHE A 36 56.20 -9.34 -3.01
C PHE A 36 56.09 -8.41 -1.80
N TYR A 37 54.89 -7.92 -1.51
CA TYR A 37 54.65 -6.98 -0.42
C TYR A 37 54.26 -7.74 0.87
N ASP A 38 55.16 -7.79 1.86
CA ASP A 38 55.10 -8.70 3.02
C ASP A 38 55.03 -8.00 4.39
N ASP A 39 54.55 -6.75 4.47
CA ASP A 39 54.30 -6.08 5.74
C ASP A 39 53.42 -6.94 6.67
N ALA A 40 53.71 -6.94 7.98
CA ALA A 40 53.09 -7.84 8.97
C ALA A 40 51.55 -7.85 8.96
N GLY A 41 50.91 -6.73 8.62
CA GLY A 41 49.45 -6.62 8.46
C GLY A 41 48.93 -7.27 7.16
N VAL A 42 49.67 -7.14 6.06
CA VAL A 42 49.33 -7.71 4.75
C VAL A 42 49.51 -9.23 4.77
N ASP A 43 50.59 -9.74 5.38
CA ASP A 43 50.81 -11.18 5.58
C ASP A 43 49.64 -11.81 6.36
N THR A 44 49.21 -11.18 7.47
CA THR A 44 48.09 -11.68 8.28
C THR A 44 46.79 -11.75 7.47
N HIS A 45 46.49 -10.71 6.68
CA HIS A 45 45.28 -10.67 5.84
C HIS A 45 45.33 -11.67 4.69
N LEU A 46 46.48 -11.79 4.02
CA LEU A 46 46.69 -12.73 2.92
C LEU A 46 46.54 -14.16 3.41
N ARG A 47 47.13 -14.51 4.56
CA ARG A 47 46.99 -15.86 5.11
C ARG A 47 45.54 -16.23 5.45
N LYS A 48 44.71 -15.29 5.91
CA LYS A 48 43.27 -15.53 6.08
C LYS A 48 42.58 -15.82 4.74
N VAL A 49 42.94 -15.10 3.68
CA VAL A 49 42.44 -15.35 2.32
C VAL A 49 42.85 -16.75 1.83
N LEU A 50 44.13 -17.12 2.01
CA LEU A 50 44.65 -18.44 1.65
C LEU A 50 44.04 -19.58 2.47
N LEU A 51 43.61 -19.29 3.71
CA LEU A 51 42.87 -20.22 4.53
C LEU A 51 41.48 -20.50 3.95
N VAL A 52 40.76 -19.47 3.49
CA VAL A 52 39.36 -19.59 3.10
C VAL A 52 39.18 -19.97 1.62
N SER A 53 40.12 -19.61 0.73
CA SER A 53 39.90 -19.71 -0.71
C SER A 53 41.07 -20.37 -1.45
N ASP A 54 40.80 -21.53 -2.04
CA ASP A 54 41.69 -22.19 -2.99
C ASP A 54 41.68 -21.47 -4.35
N PHE A 55 40.51 -20.95 -4.76
CA PHE A 55 40.36 -20.09 -5.93
C PHE A 55 41.29 -18.86 -5.88
N ALA A 56 41.33 -18.14 -4.75
CA ALA A 56 42.20 -16.99 -4.60
C ALA A 56 43.67 -17.40 -4.67
N TYR A 57 44.05 -18.48 -3.96
CA TYR A 57 45.42 -19.00 -4.00
C TYR A 57 45.87 -19.37 -5.41
N GLU A 58 45.07 -20.13 -6.15
CA GLU A 58 45.39 -20.53 -7.53
C GLU A 58 45.44 -19.34 -8.49
N THR A 59 44.54 -18.38 -8.32
CA THR A 59 44.51 -17.18 -9.17
C THR A 59 45.73 -16.29 -8.92
N LEU A 60 46.14 -16.11 -7.66
CA LEU A 60 47.32 -15.34 -7.29
C LEU A 60 48.62 -16.03 -7.77
N LEU A 61 48.67 -17.37 -7.77
CA LEU A 61 49.79 -18.12 -8.35
C LEU A 61 49.91 -17.91 -9.86
N ARG A 62 48.78 -17.94 -10.58
CA ARG A 62 48.75 -17.74 -12.05
C ARG A 62 48.99 -16.29 -12.46
N SER A 63 48.65 -15.34 -11.59
CA SER A 63 48.81 -13.91 -11.83
C SER A 63 49.57 -13.22 -10.69
N PRO A 64 50.90 -13.45 -10.54
CA PRO A 64 51.69 -12.88 -9.44
C PRO A 64 51.70 -11.34 -9.42
N ILE A 65 51.38 -10.69 -10.54
CA ILE A 65 51.22 -9.23 -10.61
C ILE A 65 50.18 -8.70 -9.62
N LEU A 66 49.18 -9.52 -9.28
CA LEU A 66 48.16 -9.18 -8.29
C LEU A 66 48.72 -9.15 -6.86
N LEU A 67 49.95 -9.62 -6.61
CA LEU A 67 50.61 -9.57 -5.30
C LEU A 67 51.61 -8.41 -5.15
N GLY A 68 51.72 -7.55 -6.18
CA GLY A 68 52.57 -6.36 -6.14
C GLY A 68 52.00 -5.21 -5.29
N PRO A 69 52.62 -4.02 -5.30
CA PRO A 69 52.16 -2.84 -4.53
C PRO A 69 50.71 -2.42 -4.81
N GLU A 70 50.23 -2.71 -6.01
CA GLU A 70 48.84 -2.48 -6.44
C GLU A 70 47.83 -3.40 -5.72
N LEU A 71 48.27 -4.53 -5.14
CA LEU A 71 47.44 -5.41 -4.31
C LEU A 71 46.84 -4.63 -3.15
N VAL A 72 47.67 -4.02 -2.31
CA VAL A 72 47.23 -3.37 -1.06
C VAL A 72 46.28 -2.22 -1.38
N ARG A 73 46.58 -1.47 -2.45
CA ARG A 73 45.72 -0.39 -2.94
C ARG A 73 44.35 -0.92 -3.38
N LEU A 74 44.32 -1.97 -4.19
CA LEU A 74 43.08 -2.56 -4.70
C LEU A 74 42.26 -3.23 -3.58
N MET A 75 42.91 -4.04 -2.74
CA MET A 75 42.29 -4.77 -1.65
C MET A 75 41.73 -3.85 -0.56
N GLY A 76 42.40 -2.71 -0.33
CA GLY A 76 41.95 -1.66 0.58
C GLY A 76 40.82 -0.78 0.04
N ASP A 77 40.61 -0.72 -1.28
CA ASP A 77 39.61 0.16 -1.90
C ASP A 77 38.16 -0.30 -1.59
N PRO A 78 37.37 0.52 -0.87
CA PRO A 78 35.98 0.18 -0.53
C PRO A 78 35.03 0.27 -1.72
N ARG A 79 35.41 0.96 -2.81
CA ARG A 79 34.54 1.16 -3.97
C ARG A 79 34.33 -0.15 -4.72
N HIS A 80 33.15 -0.30 -5.32
CA HIS A 80 32.79 -1.45 -6.15
C HIS A 80 33.49 -1.41 -7.52
N ALA A 81 33.21 -2.41 -8.36
CA ALA A 81 33.90 -2.63 -9.63
C ALA A 81 33.68 -1.50 -10.66
N ASP A 82 32.57 -0.77 -10.54
CA ASP A 82 32.21 0.39 -11.37
C ASP A 82 33.28 1.48 -11.37
N ALA A 83 33.96 1.69 -10.23
CA ALA A 83 35.08 2.64 -10.13
C ALA A 83 36.29 2.27 -10.99
N ARG A 84 36.35 1.04 -11.50
CA ARG A 84 37.49 0.47 -12.25
C ARG A 84 37.09 -0.11 -13.61
N ALA A 85 35.80 -0.12 -13.95
CA ALA A 85 35.28 -0.71 -15.18
C ALA A 85 35.57 0.11 -16.45
N GLY A 86 36.02 1.36 -16.32
CA GLY A 86 36.25 2.28 -17.45
C GLY A 86 37.18 1.73 -18.54
N LEU A 87 38.17 0.91 -18.17
CA LEU A 87 39.10 0.26 -19.12
C LEU A 87 38.37 -0.72 -20.07
N LEU A 88 37.31 -1.37 -19.61
CA LEU A 88 36.56 -2.32 -20.45
C LEU A 88 35.86 -1.62 -21.63
N ALA A 89 35.48 -0.35 -21.45
CA ALA A 89 34.74 0.40 -22.46
C ALA A 89 35.62 0.81 -23.66
N THR A 90 36.94 0.91 -23.45
CA THR A 90 37.91 1.36 -24.46
C THR A 90 38.42 0.25 -25.38
N ILE A 91 38.11 -1.01 -25.08
CA ILE A 91 38.59 -2.16 -25.86
C ILE A 91 37.69 -2.38 -27.09
N GLU A 92 38.30 -2.32 -28.27
CA GLU A 92 37.61 -2.50 -29.55
C GLU A 92 37.71 -3.93 -30.10
N ASP A 93 38.83 -4.61 -29.87
CA ASP A 93 39.05 -5.98 -30.32
C ASP A 93 38.27 -7.00 -29.45
N GLU A 94 37.60 -7.96 -30.09
CA GLU A 94 36.74 -8.93 -29.39
C GLU A 94 37.57 -9.91 -28.55
N ALA A 95 38.73 -10.36 -29.06
CA ALA A 95 39.56 -11.31 -28.34
C ALA A 95 40.20 -10.67 -27.09
N GLU A 96 40.66 -9.43 -27.22
CA GLU A 96 41.15 -8.62 -26.10
C GLU A 96 40.04 -8.39 -25.06
N LEU A 97 38.83 -8.03 -25.48
CA LEU A 97 37.71 -7.84 -24.56
C LEU A 97 37.36 -9.13 -23.82
N ARG A 98 37.29 -10.27 -24.54
CA ARG A 98 37.01 -11.58 -23.93
C ARG A 98 38.03 -11.91 -22.85
N ALA A 99 39.32 -11.67 -23.10
CA ALA A 99 40.37 -11.90 -22.13
C ALA A 99 40.25 -10.95 -20.93
N GLU A 100 40.07 -9.64 -21.17
CA GLU A 100 40.05 -8.65 -20.10
C GLU A 100 38.79 -8.77 -19.21
N LEU A 101 37.61 -9.11 -19.76
CA LEU A 101 36.43 -9.38 -18.94
C LEU A 101 36.68 -10.48 -17.89
N ARG A 102 37.39 -11.55 -18.26
CA ARG A 102 37.72 -12.67 -17.37
C ARG A 102 38.76 -12.26 -16.33
N ARG A 103 39.78 -11.50 -16.73
CA ARG A 103 40.80 -10.97 -15.82
C ARG A 103 40.21 -9.97 -14.83
N PHE A 104 39.38 -9.05 -15.32
CA PHE A 104 38.66 -8.08 -14.52
C PHE A 104 37.79 -8.77 -13.46
N ARG A 105 36.95 -9.74 -13.89
CA ARG A 105 36.09 -10.50 -12.97
C ARG A 105 36.90 -11.24 -11.90
N LYS A 106 38.01 -11.90 -12.26
CA LYS A 106 38.88 -12.59 -11.29
C LYS A 106 39.52 -11.62 -10.30
N ARG A 107 40.03 -10.48 -10.78
CA ARG A 107 40.66 -9.45 -9.96
C ARG A 107 39.69 -8.87 -8.93
N GLU A 108 38.49 -8.52 -9.36
CA GLU A 108 37.45 -8.01 -8.46
C GLU A 108 36.91 -9.10 -7.52
N ALA A 109 36.82 -10.37 -7.97
CA ALA A 109 36.45 -11.49 -7.11
C ALA A 109 37.47 -11.71 -5.97
N ILE A 110 38.78 -11.63 -6.24
CA ILE A 110 39.81 -11.67 -5.20
C ILE A 110 39.62 -10.50 -4.22
N ARG A 111 39.33 -9.29 -4.73
CA ARG A 111 39.05 -8.12 -3.89
C ARG A 111 37.87 -8.38 -2.94
N LEU A 112 36.79 -8.97 -3.45
CA LEU A 112 35.62 -9.31 -2.64
C LEU A 112 35.97 -10.35 -1.56
N ILE A 113 36.71 -11.41 -1.90
CA ILE A 113 37.19 -12.41 -0.93
C ILE A 113 38.04 -11.72 0.15
N TRP A 114 39.00 -10.88 -0.25
CA TRP A 114 39.88 -10.20 0.68
C TRP A 114 39.11 -9.36 1.68
N ARG A 115 38.19 -8.52 1.21
CA ARG A 115 37.44 -7.61 2.08
C ARG A 115 36.49 -8.36 3.01
N ASP A 116 35.81 -9.39 2.49
CA ASP A 116 34.90 -10.23 3.26
C ASP A 116 35.64 -11.02 4.35
N VAL A 117 36.72 -11.73 3.99
CA VAL A 117 37.52 -12.57 4.90
C VAL A 117 38.22 -11.78 5.98
N ASN A 118 38.61 -10.55 5.69
CA ASN A 118 39.28 -9.67 6.66
C ASN A 118 38.30 -8.82 7.48
N GLY A 119 36.99 -8.95 7.28
CA GLY A 119 35.98 -8.18 8.02
C GLY A 119 35.98 -6.69 7.69
N LEU A 120 36.45 -6.33 6.49
CA LEU A 120 36.48 -4.94 6.01
C LEU A 120 35.12 -4.51 5.45
N ASP A 121 34.33 -5.47 4.97
CA ASP A 121 32.99 -5.28 4.45
C ASP A 121 31.99 -6.18 5.21
N PRO A 122 30.79 -5.67 5.56
CA PRO A 122 29.68 -6.54 5.94
C PRO A 122 29.21 -7.34 4.73
N VAL A 123 28.47 -8.44 4.97
CA VAL A 123 28.01 -9.33 3.89
C VAL A 123 27.22 -8.58 2.82
N GLU A 124 26.41 -7.59 3.18
CA GLU A 124 25.64 -6.77 2.24
C GLU A 124 26.52 -6.03 1.24
N SER A 125 27.66 -5.49 1.68
CA SER A 125 28.62 -4.81 0.80
C SER A 125 29.31 -5.80 -0.14
N THR A 126 29.59 -7.03 0.32
CA THR A 126 30.09 -8.12 -0.53
C THR A 126 29.07 -8.48 -1.61
N LEU A 127 27.78 -8.61 -1.24
CA LEU A 127 26.71 -8.95 -2.17
C LEU A 127 26.44 -7.84 -3.20
N ALA A 128 26.40 -6.59 -2.76
CA ALA A 128 26.28 -5.43 -3.66
C ALA A 128 27.48 -5.34 -4.60
N GLY A 129 28.70 -5.56 -4.09
CA GLY A 129 29.91 -5.58 -4.91
C GLY A 129 29.91 -6.68 -5.97
N ALA A 130 29.40 -7.87 -5.66
CA ALA A 130 29.22 -8.95 -6.64
C ALA A 130 28.18 -8.59 -7.72
N SER A 131 27.08 -7.93 -7.36
CA SER A 131 26.08 -7.41 -8.31
C SER A 131 26.67 -6.37 -9.25
N VAL A 132 27.36 -5.35 -8.71
CA VAL A 132 27.99 -4.29 -9.51
C VAL A 132 29.04 -4.85 -10.46
N LEU A 133 29.80 -5.87 -10.03
CA LEU A 133 30.75 -6.56 -10.90
C LEU A 133 30.05 -7.21 -12.12
N ALA A 134 28.92 -7.89 -11.89
CA ALA A 134 28.14 -8.48 -12.97
C ALA A 134 27.57 -7.40 -13.92
N GLU A 135 27.05 -6.30 -13.37
CA GLU A 135 26.54 -5.15 -14.13
C GLU A 135 27.61 -4.53 -15.04
N CYS A 136 28.83 -4.33 -14.52
CA CYS A 136 29.95 -3.78 -15.30
C CYS A 136 30.33 -4.69 -16.47
N CYS A 137 30.43 -6.00 -16.22
CA CYS A 137 30.74 -6.98 -17.26
C CYS A 137 29.62 -7.07 -18.32
N LEU A 138 28.35 -7.03 -17.90
CA LEU A 138 27.19 -7.03 -18.78
C LEU A 138 27.18 -5.81 -19.70
N GLU A 139 27.35 -4.61 -19.15
CA GLU A 139 27.32 -3.37 -19.93
C GLU A 139 28.51 -3.29 -20.91
N ALA A 140 29.71 -3.71 -20.50
CA ALA A 140 30.87 -3.75 -21.39
C ALA A 140 30.68 -4.74 -22.55
N ALA A 141 30.21 -5.96 -22.26
CA ALA A 141 29.91 -6.97 -23.27
C ALA A 141 28.80 -6.52 -24.22
N LEU A 142 27.73 -5.90 -23.69
CA LEU A 142 26.61 -5.40 -24.48
C LEU A 142 27.06 -4.29 -25.44
N ARG A 143 27.80 -3.28 -24.95
CA ARG A 143 28.30 -2.19 -25.82
C ARG A 143 29.17 -2.71 -26.95
N HIS A 144 30.03 -3.69 -26.66
CA HIS A 144 30.87 -4.28 -27.70
C HIS A 144 30.03 -5.02 -28.74
N ALA A 145 29.09 -5.88 -28.30
CA ALA A 145 28.22 -6.61 -29.21
C ALA A 145 27.34 -5.66 -30.07
N GLU A 146 26.85 -4.55 -29.48
CA GLU A 146 26.13 -3.50 -30.18
C GLU A 146 26.97 -2.85 -31.29
N ARG A 147 28.23 -2.47 -30.97
CA ARG A 147 29.16 -1.89 -31.96
C ARG A 147 29.43 -2.87 -33.11
N GLN A 148 29.70 -4.13 -32.79
CA GLN A 148 29.99 -5.17 -33.79
C GLN A 148 28.81 -5.40 -34.74
N LEU A 149 27.59 -5.48 -34.19
CA LEU A 149 26.39 -5.69 -35.00
C LEU A 149 26.06 -4.44 -35.82
N ALA A 150 26.22 -3.25 -35.24
CA ALA A 150 25.98 -1.98 -35.90
C ALA A 150 26.91 -1.72 -37.09
N MET A 151 28.17 -2.18 -37.05
CA MET A 151 29.09 -2.08 -38.19
C MET A 151 28.55 -2.75 -39.47
N ARG A 152 27.76 -3.82 -39.34
CA ARG A 152 27.22 -4.57 -40.49
C ARG A 152 25.77 -4.23 -40.82
N HIS A 153 24.96 -4.01 -39.80
CA HIS A 153 23.50 -3.92 -39.91
C HIS A 153 22.95 -2.55 -39.51
N GLY A 154 23.78 -1.63 -39.02
CA GLY A 154 23.33 -0.37 -38.43
C GLY A 154 22.59 -0.58 -37.11
N GLN A 155 21.91 0.47 -36.65
CA GLN A 155 21.11 0.49 -35.43
C GLN A 155 19.64 0.37 -35.75
N VAL A 156 18.88 -0.32 -34.90
CA VAL A 156 17.42 -0.41 -35.03
C VAL A 156 16.81 0.97 -34.81
N ARG A 157 15.97 1.39 -35.77
CA ARG A 157 15.18 2.62 -35.67
C ARG A 157 13.72 2.29 -35.47
N SER A 158 13.06 3.03 -34.59
CA SER A 158 11.61 3.08 -34.45
C SER A 158 10.94 3.74 -35.66
N ALA A 159 9.62 3.73 -35.71
CA ALA A 159 8.85 4.32 -36.81
C ALA A 159 9.05 5.84 -36.97
N ASP A 160 9.38 6.53 -35.88
CA ASP A 160 9.71 7.97 -35.84
C ASP A 160 11.21 8.26 -36.09
N GLY A 161 12.02 7.22 -36.32
CA GLY A 161 13.46 7.34 -36.60
C GLY A 161 14.35 7.40 -35.35
N ALA A 162 13.81 7.28 -34.13
CA ALA A 162 14.62 7.21 -32.93
C ALA A 162 15.44 5.91 -32.85
N GLY A 163 16.66 5.98 -32.30
CA GLY A 163 17.51 4.79 -32.09
C GLY A 163 17.01 3.96 -30.91
N GLN A 164 16.93 2.64 -31.09
CA GLN A 164 16.52 1.71 -30.04
C GLN A 164 17.72 0.89 -29.54
N ARG A 165 17.78 0.67 -28.22
CA ARG A 165 18.80 -0.13 -27.54
C ARG A 165 18.16 -1.30 -26.80
N LEU A 166 18.90 -2.38 -26.63
CA LEU A 166 18.45 -3.52 -25.83
C LEU A 166 18.33 -3.10 -24.36
N VAL A 167 17.38 -3.69 -23.64
CA VAL A 167 17.28 -3.64 -22.19
C VAL A 167 17.59 -5.02 -21.62
N VAL A 168 18.54 -5.07 -20.70
CA VAL A 168 18.89 -6.30 -19.96
C VAL A 168 18.32 -6.17 -18.56
N PHE A 169 17.37 -7.03 -18.21
CA PHE A 169 16.84 -7.14 -16.86
C PHE A 169 17.58 -8.21 -16.08
N GLY A 170 18.12 -7.86 -14.92
CA GLY A 170 18.58 -8.81 -13.93
C GLY A 170 17.40 -9.23 -13.06
N LEU A 171 17.20 -10.53 -12.91
CA LEU A 171 16.19 -11.11 -12.01
C LEU A 171 16.84 -11.59 -10.71
N GLY A 172 15.99 -12.09 -9.80
CA GLY A 172 16.44 -12.78 -8.59
C GLY A 172 17.46 -11.94 -7.80
N LYS A 173 18.61 -12.55 -7.50
CA LYS A 173 19.64 -11.91 -6.68
C LYS A 173 20.34 -10.74 -7.39
N LEU A 174 20.54 -10.81 -8.71
CA LEU A 174 21.13 -9.72 -9.48
C LEU A 174 20.20 -8.50 -9.50
N GLY A 175 18.92 -8.73 -9.78
CA GLY A 175 17.90 -7.68 -9.76
C GLY A 175 17.76 -7.01 -8.39
N GLY A 176 17.83 -7.82 -7.32
CA GLY A 176 17.81 -7.37 -5.93
C GLY A 176 19.10 -6.70 -5.43
N SER A 177 20.13 -6.55 -6.28
CA SER A 177 21.46 -6.02 -5.91
C SER A 177 22.11 -6.80 -4.74
N GLU A 178 21.87 -8.10 -4.71
CA GLU A 178 22.30 -8.99 -3.65
C GLU A 178 22.86 -10.30 -4.22
N LEU A 179 23.68 -10.23 -5.28
CA LEU A 179 24.25 -11.41 -5.94
C LEU A 179 25.21 -12.15 -5.00
N ASN A 180 25.13 -13.49 -4.94
CA ASN A 180 26.11 -14.29 -4.21
C ASN A 180 27.48 -14.20 -4.90
N PHE A 181 28.53 -14.64 -4.20
CA PHE A 181 29.88 -14.67 -4.75
C PHE A 181 29.99 -15.46 -6.08
N SER A 182 29.42 -16.66 -6.13
CA SER A 182 29.35 -17.50 -7.32
C SER A 182 27.89 -17.89 -7.59
N SER A 183 27.28 -17.21 -8.56
CA SER A 183 25.89 -17.43 -8.97
C SER A 183 25.76 -17.28 -10.47
N ASP A 184 24.78 -17.98 -11.03
CA ASP A 184 24.27 -17.64 -12.36
C ASP A 184 23.65 -16.24 -12.33
N ILE A 185 23.70 -15.55 -13.47
CA ILE A 185 22.96 -14.31 -13.69
C ILE A 185 21.69 -14.62 -14.47
N ASP A 186 20.56 -14.50 -13.79
CA ASP A 186 19.22 -14.69 -14.35
C ASP A 186 18.82 -13.44 -15.14
N LEU A 187 18.69 -13.55 -16.46
CA LEU A 187 18.43 -12.40 -17.33
C LEU A 187 17.14 -12.55 -18.15
N ILE A 188 16.46 -11.42 -18.37
CA ILE A 188 15.44 -11.24 -19.39
C ILE A 188 15.87 -10.12 -20.32
N LEU A 189 15.79 -10.33 -21.63
CA LEU A 189 16.17 -9.35 -22.64
C LEU A 189 14.91 -8.77 -23.31
N ALA A 190 14.83 -7.45 -23.39
CA ALA A 190 13.69 -6.76 -23.96
C ALA A 190 14.11 -5.59 -24.85
N TYR A 191 13.21 -5.13 -25.71
CA TYR A 191 13.41 -3.92 -26.50
C TYR A 191 12.09 -3.12 -26.63
N PRO A 192 12.14 -1.78 -26.84
CA PRO A 192 10.94 -0.95 -26.73
C PRO A 192 9.84 -1.32 -27.72
N GLU A 193 10.13 -1.34 -29.01
CA GLU A 193 9.11 -1.52 -30.05
C GLU A 193 9.65 -2.15 -31.33
N GLY A 194 8.78 -2.37 -32.32
CA GLY A 194 9.19 -2.84 -33.64
C GLY A 194 10.09 -1.83 -34.36
N GLY A 195 10.64 -2.23 -35.51
CA GLY A 195 11.52 -1.36 -36.28
C GLY A 195 12.42 -2.14 -37.23
N THR A 196 13.29 -1.41 -37.93
CA THR A 196 14.28 -1.98 -38.86
C THR A 196 15.61 -1.29 -38.63
N SER A 197 16.72 -2.02 -38.76
CA SER A 197 18.05 -1.45 -38.64
C SER A 197 18.47 -0.65 -39.88
N ASP A 198 19.23 0.43 -39.68
CA ASP A 198 19.53 1.45 -40.71
C ASP A 198 20.82 1.22 -41.52
N GLY A 199 21.46 0.06 -41.38
CA GLY A 199 22.72 -0.24 -42.07
C GLY A 199 22.54 -0.87 -43.45
N ALA A 200 23.67 -1.17 -44.10
CA ALA A 200 23.72 -1.69 -45.47
C ALA A 200 22.98 -3.03 -45.67
N ARG A 201 22.81 -3.82 -44.60
CA ARG A 201 22.01 -5.05 -44.58
C ARG A 201 20.96 -4.93 -43.48
N PRO A 202 19.80 -4.31 -43.72
CA PRO A 202 18.80 -4.09 -42.68
C PRO A 202 18.28 -5.42 -42.13
N LEU A 203 18.05 -5.46 -40.82
CA LEU A 203 17.35 -6.54 -40.12
C LEU A 203 16.13 -5.94 -39.44
N ASP A 204 15.05 -6.71 -39.33
CA ASP A 204 13.95 -6.35 -38.43
C ASP A 204 14.44 -6.35 -36.98
N ALA A 205 13.80 -5.54 -36.13
CA ALA A 205 14.17 -5.36 -34.73
C ALA A 205 14.29 -6.69 -33.97
N GLU A 206 13.35 -7.62 -34.18
CA GLU A 206 13.33 -8.90 -33.49
C GLU A 206 14.57 -9.74 -33.83
N THR A 207 14.89 -9.88 -35.11
CA THR A 207 16.09 -10.59 -35.58
C THR A 207 17.37 -9.91 -35.07
N TRP A 208 17.43 -8.58 -35.14
CA TRP A 208 18.59 -7.81 -34.70
C TRP A 208 18.85 -7.98 -33.19
N PHE A 209 17.83 -7.78 -32.34
CA PHE A 209 17.97 -7.92 -30.89
C PHE A 209 18.18 -9.37 -30.44
N THR A 210 17.63 -10.36 -31.16
CA THR A 210 17.90 -11.78 -30.90
C THR A 210 19.38 -12.11 -31.12
N ARG A 211 19.97 -11.64 -32.23
CA ARG A 211 21.41 -11.83 -32.51
C ARG A 211 22.28 -11.11 -31.48
N LEU A 212 21.91 -9.88 -31.12
CA LEU A 212 22.61 -9.13 -30.08
C LEU A 212 22.62 -9.87 -28.74
N GLY A 213 21.47 -10.40 -28.32
CA GLY A 213 21.35 -11.19 -27.09
C GLY A 213 22.20 -12.47 -27.12
N GLN A 214 22.25 -13.17 -28.25
CA GLN A 214 23.12 -14.35 -28.43
C GLN A 214 24.61 -14.01 -28.32
N GLN A 215 25.04 -12.90 -28.94
CA GLN A 215 26.43 -12.43 -28.86
C GLN A 215 26.81 -12.00 -27.44
N LEU A 216 25.91 -11.30 -26.74
CA LEU A 216 26.08 -10.95 -25.32
C LEU A 216 26.31 -12.20 -24.46
N VAL A 217 25.47 -13.23 -24.61
CA VAL A 217 25.62 -14.50 -23.89
C VAL A 217 26.95 -15.17 -24.22
N SER A 218 27.36 -15.19 -25.49
CA SER A 218 28.65 -15.77 -25.91
C SER A 218 29.85 -15.08 -25.25
N LEU A 219 29.86 -13.74 -25.19
CA LEU A 219 30.95 -12.98 -24.58
C LEU A 219 31.16 -13.33 -23.09
N LEU A 220 30.05 -13.60 -22.38
CA LEU A 220 30.05 -13.82 -20.93
C LEU A 220 30.22 -15.30 -20.53
N ALA A 221 29.53 -16.21 -21.21
CA ALA A 221 29.35 -17.60 -20.77
C ALA A 221 30.31 -18.61 -21.42
N GLU A 222 30.98 -18.25 -22.52
CA GLU A 222 31.91 -19.16 -23.20
C GLU A 222 33.08 -19.52 -22.27
N HIS A 223 33.48 -20.80 -22.26
CA HIS A 223 34.64 -21.26 -21.50
C HIS A 223 35.88 -21.20 -22.38
N THR A 224 36.86 -20.41 -21.93
CA THR A 224 38.16 -20.24 -22.59
C THR A 224 39.29 -20.73 -21.67
N VAL A 225 40.55 -20.64 -22.13
CA VAL A 225 41.72 -20.88 -21.27
C VAL A 225 41.77 -19.95 -20.05
N ASP A 226 41.20 -18.75 -20.18
CA ASP A 226 41.05 -17.77 -19.10
C ASP A 226 39.79 -18.01 -18.24
N GLY A 227 39.03 -19.08 -18.49
CA GLY A 227 37.78 -19.41 -17.80
C GLY A 227 36.56 -18.76 -18.45
N TYR A 228 35.57 -18.37 -17.65
CA TYR A 228 34.33 -17.71 -18.05
C TYR A 228 34.10 -16.45 -17.20
N VAL A 229 33.19 -15.57 -17.62
CA VAL A 229 32.84 -14.35 -16.85
C VAL A 229 31.68 -14.66 -15.90
N TYR A 230 30.53 -15.05 -16.46
CA TYR A 230 29.34 -15.48 -15.73
C TYR A 230 28.59 -16.57 -16.49
N ARG A 231 27.96 -17.47 -15.74
CA ARG A 231 26.93 -18.36 -16.27
C ARG A 231 25.65 -17.57 -16.43
N VAL A 232 25.06 -17.58 -17.63
CA VAL A 232 23.86 -16.81 -17.96
C VAL A 232 22.67 -17.75 -18.04
N ASP A 233 21.61 -17.45 -17.28
CA ASP A 233 20.35 -18.18 -17.35
C ASP A 233 19.24 -17.30 -17.96
N LEU A 234 18.69 -17.74 -19.08
CA LEU A 234 17.58 -17.08 -19.79
C LEU A 234 16.24 -17.82 -19.61
N ARG A 235 16.17 -18.87 -18.79
CA ARG A 235 14.98 -19.76 -18.70
C ARG A 235 13.76 -19.09 -18.06
N LEU A 236 13.96 -17.99 -17.34
CA LEU A 236 12.87 -17.22 -16.72
C LEU A 236 12.17 -16.25 -17.68
N ARG A 237 12.60 -16.16 -18.94
CA ARG A 237 11.93 -15.34 -19.96
C ARG A 237 10.56 -15.93 -20.35
N PRO A 238 9.64 -15.12 -20.90
CA PRO A 238 8.37 -15.62 -21.43
C PRO A 238 8.53 -16.83 -22.34
N PHE A 239 7.68 -17.83 -22.15
CA PHE A 239 7.74 -19.14 -22.82
C PHE A 239 8.99 -19.99 -22.53
N GLY A 240 9.81 -19.61 -21.56
CA GLY A 240 10.95 -20.40 -21.08
C GLY A 240 11.98 -20.69 -22.18
N SER A 241 12.52 -21.92 -22.20
CA SER A 241 13.59 -22.31 -23.14
C SER A 241 13.18 -22.29 -24.61
N VAL A 242 11.90 -22.44 -24.92
CA VAL A 242 11.37 -22.37 -26.30
C VAL A 242 11.02 -20.94 -26.74
N GLY A 243 10.99 -20.00 -25.79
CA GLY A 243 10.73 -18.59 -26.05
C GLY A 243 11.87 -17.89 -26.79
N ARG A 244 11.54 -16.78 -27.44
CA ARG A 244 12.52 -15.90 -28.08
C ARG A 244 13.52 -15.35 -27.07
N VAL A 245 14.75 -15.10 -27.51
CA VAL A 245 15.84 -14.60 -26.64
C VAL A 245 15.54 -13.18 -26.16
N ALA A 246 14.97 -12.34 -27.02
CA ALA A 246 14.51 -11.00 -26.70
C ALA A 246 13.06 -10.78 -27.19
N LEU A 247 12.29 -9.97 -26.46
CA LEU A 247 10.89 -9.64 -26.78
C LEU A 247 10.66 -8.13 -26.76
N SER A 248 9.72 -7.64 -27.57
CA SER A 248 9.27 -6.26 -27.50
C SER A 248 8.49 -6.00 -26.21
N PHE A 249 8.41 -4.75 -25.76
CA PHE A 249 7.63 -4.39 -24.56
C PHE A 249 6.16 -4.77 -24.73
N ALA A 250 5.56 -4.47 -25.88
CA ALA A 250 4.18 -4.86 -26.19
C ALA A 250 3.95 -6.39 -26.09
N ALA A 251 4.90 -7.20 -26.56
CA ALA A 251 4.79 -8.66 -26.46
C ALA A 251 4.93 -9.15 -25.01
N MET A 252 5.81 -8.53 -24.20
CA MET A 252 5.94 -8.84 -22.78
C MET A 252 4.67 -8.49 -22.00
N GLU A 253 4.11 -7.31 -22.22
CA GLU A 253 2.86 -6.88 -21.59
C GLU A 253 1.71 -7.83 -21.91
N GLN A 254 1.54 -8.18 -23.19
CA GLN A 254 0.52 -9.13 -23.63
C GLN A 254 0.69 -10.51 -22.98
N TYR A 255 1.93 -11.00 -22.87
CA TYR A 255 2.22 -12.27 -22.23
C TYR A 255 1.84 -12.26 -20.75
N TYR A 256 2.36 -11.32 -19.97
CA TYR A 256 2.10 -11.28 -18.53
C TYR A 256 0.66 -10.97 -18.19
N GLN A 257 -0.06 -10.25 -19.06
CA GLN A 257 -1.49 -10.01 -18.89
C GLN A 257 -2.34 -11.28 -19.11
N ARG A 258 -1.93 -12.18 -20.00
CA ARG A 258 -2.74 -13.33 -20.44
C ARG A 258 -2.30 -14.67 -19.85
N GLU A 259 -1.00 -14.92 -19.85
CA GLU A 259 -0.38 -16.22 -19.53
C GLU A 259 0.43 -16.20 -18.22
N GLY A 260 0.66 -15.00 -17.67
CA GLY A 260 1.52 -14.79 -16.52
C GLY A 260 1.11 -15.59 -15.28
N ARG A 261 2.04 -16.35 -14.71
CA ARG A 261 1.82 -17.26 -13.58
C ARG A 261 2.20 -16.63 -12.25
N ASP A 262 1.64 -17.16 -11.16
CA ASP A 262 1.89 -16.66 -9.79
C ASP A 262 3.39 -16.68 -9.42
N TRP A 263 4.15 -17.70 -9.85
CA TRP A 263 5.60 -17.79 -9.58
C TRP A 263 6.42 -16.75 -10.36
N GLU A 264 5.99 -16.33 -11.56
CA GLU A 264 6.68 -15.31 -12.35
C GLU A 264 6.64 -13.97 -11.65
N ARG A 265 5.56 -13.71 -10.90
CA ARG A 265 5.45 -12.51 -10.08
C ARG A 265 6.53 -12.47 -9.00
N TYR A 266 6.84 -13.60 -8.36
CA TYR A 266 7.96 -13.69 -7.41
C TYR A 266 9.31 -13.36 -8.07
N ALA A 267 9.52 -13.75 -9.32
CA ALA A 267 10.74 -13.39 -10.06
C ALA A 267 10.79 -11.88 -10.36
N TRP A 268 9.67 -11.29 -10.76
CA TRP A 268 9.57 -9.87 -11.10
C TRP A 268 9.63 -8.91 -9.90
N ILE A 269 9.40 -9.36 -8.66
CA ILE A 269 9.60 -8.53 -7.44
C ILE A 269 11.00 -7.91 -7.43
N LYS A 270 12.02 -8.68 -7.83
CA LYS A 270 13.42 -8.23 -7.81
C LYS A 270 13.88 -7.69 -9.17
N ALA A 271 13.12 -7.87 -10.26
CA ALA A 271 13.57 -7.59 -11.63
C ALA A 271 13.97 -6.13 -11.85
N ARG A 272 15.22 -5.84 -12.21
CA ARG A 272 15.79 -4.48 -12.40
C ARG A 272 16.52 -4.38 -13.74
N PRO A 273 16.46 -3.26 -14.49
CA PRO A 273 17.36 -3.06 -15.62
C PRO A 273 18.80 -2.93 -15.11
N VAL A 274 19.70 -3.75 -15.64
CA VAL A 274 21.11 -3.86 -15.17
C VAL A 274 22.14 -3.49 -16.24
N ALA A 275 21.74 -3.46 -17.51
CA ALA A 275 22.54 -2.98 -18.63
C ALA A 275 21.61 -2.56 -19.78
N GLY A 276 22.13 -1.79 -20.74
CA GLY A 276 21.34 -1.32 -21.88
C GLY A 276 20.64 0.02 -21.63
N ASP A 277 19.42 0.19 -22.16
CA ASP A 277 18.59 1.37 -21.88
C ASP A 277 17.85 1.21 -20.55
N LEU A 278 18.47 1.72 -19.48
CA LEU A 278 17.91 1.64 -18.13
C LEU A 278 16.60 2.44 -17.98
N ALA A 279 16.47 3.56 -18.71
CA ALA A 279 15.29 4.40 -18.64
C ALA A 279 14.08 3.70 -19.29
N ALA A 280 14.28 3.08 -20.46
CA ALA A 280 13.27 2.23 -21.10
C ALA A 280 12.90 1.03 -20.23
N GLY A 281 13.90 0.39 -19.60
CA GLY A 281 13.63 -0.73 -18.69
C GLY A 281 12.77 -0.36 -17.50
N ASN A 282 12.98 0.82 -16.90
CA ASN A 282 12.12 1.30 -15.81
C ASN A 282 10.68 1.56 -16.30
N ARG A 283 10.47 2.07 -17.52
CA ARG A 283 9.11 2.22 -18.09
C ARG A 283 8.39 0.87 -18.20
N LEU A 284 9.06 -0.19 -18.65
CA LEU A 284 8.45 -1.52 -18.70
C LEU A 284 8.12 -2.06 -17.31
N ILE A 285 8.99 -1.85 -16.31
CA ILE A 285 8.69 -2.26 -14.92
C ILE A 285 7.43 -1.57 -14.41
N GLU A 286 7.26 -0.28 -14.72
CA GLU A 286 6.05 0.45 -14.38
C GLU A 286 4.81 -0.14 -15.08
N ALA A 287 4.93 -0.47 -16.37
CA ALA A 287 3.85 -1.11 -17.14
C ALA A 287 3.47 -2.50 -16.58
N LEU A 288 4.45 -3.29 -16.14
CA LEU A 288 4.23 -4.62 -15.54
C LEU A 288 3.86 -4.57 -14.06
N ARG A 289 3.87 -3.39 -13.42
CA ARG A 289 3.53 -3.25 -11.99
C ARG A 289 2.17 -3.87 -11.63
N PRO A 290 1.07 -3.71 -12.39
CA PRO A 290 -0.21 -4.33 -12.06
C PRO A 290 -0.19 -5.86 -12.09
N PHE A 291 0.71 -6.46 -12.88
CA PHE A 291 0.94 -7.89 -12.89
C PHE A 291 1.66 -8.36 -11.62
N VAL A 292 2.73 -7.67 -11.22
CA VAL A 292 3.53 -8.03 -10.02
C VAL A 292 2.75 -7.73 -8.74
N PHE A 293 2.37 -6.47 -8.56
CA PHE A 293 1.77 -5.90 -7.35
C PHE A 293 0.31 -5.51 -7.62
N ARG A 294 -0.60 -6.45 -7.40
CA ARG A 294 -2.04 -6.23 -7.60
C ARG A 294 -2.55 -5.17 -6.62
N ARG A 295 -3.46 -4.31 -7.09
CA ARG A 295 -4.02 -3.18 -6.31
C ARG A 295 -4.70 -3.60 -5.00
N TYR A 296 -5.20 -4.83 -4.93
CA TYR A 296 -5.89 -5.42 -3.79
C TYR A 296 -5.02 -6.47 -3.11
N PHE A 297 -5.32 -6.83 -1.87
CA PHE A 297 -4.55 -7.85 -1.18
C PHE A 297 -4.59 -9.20 -1.91
N ASP A 298 -3.41 -9.65 -2.31
CA ASP A 298 -3.29 -10.81 -3.19
C ASP A 298 -3.05 -12.11 -2.42
N TYR A 299 -4.10 -12.61 -1.78
CA TYR A 299 -4.02 -13.86 -1.03
C TYR A 299 -3.86 -15.11 -1.92
N THR A 300 -3.90 -15.00 -3.26
CA THR A 300 -3.45 -16.12 -4.12
C THR A 300 -1.97 -16.43 -3.94
N ALA A 301 -1.17 -15.46 -3.46
CA ALA A 301 0.25 -15.64 -3.20
C ALA A 301 0.55 -16.75 -2.19
N PHE A 302 -0.32 -16.98 -1.18
CA PHE A 302 -0.18 -18.10 -0.23
C PHE A 302 -0.27 -19.46 -0.90
N ALA A 303 -1.28 -19.65 -1.75
CA ALA A 303 -1.46 -20.91 -2.49
C ALA A 303 -0.28 -21.16 -3.44
N GLY A 304 0.16 -20.12 -4.17
CA GLY A 304 1.34 -20.21 -5.02
C GLY A 304 2.61 -20.54 -4.24
N LEU A 305 2.78 -19.99 -3.04
CA LEU A 305 3.90 -20.30 -2.15
C LEU A 305 3.85 -21.75 -1.68
N ARG A 306 2.68 -22.26 -1.27
CA ARG A 306 2.53 -23.68 -0.87
C ARG A 306 2.86 -24.64 -2.01
N GLU A 307 2.41 -24.33 -3.24
CA GLU A 307 2.76 -25.11 -4.43
C GLU A 307 4.28 -25.12 -4.66
N MET A 308 4.93 -23.95 -4.59
CA MET A 308 6.38 -23.86 -4.75
C MET A 308 7.15 -24.57 -3.62
N LYS A 309 6.69 -24.46 -2.38
CA LYS A 309 7.30 -25.12 -1.21
C LYS A 309 7.20 -26.63 -1.31
N ALA A 310 6.04 -27.17 -1.69
CA ALA A 310 5.87 -28.60 -1.91
C ALA A 310 6.82 -29.15 -3.00
N LEU A 311 7.02 -28.40 -4.09
CA LEU A 311 8.00 -28.76 -5.13
C LEU A 311 9.44 -28.75 -4.61
N ILE A 312 9.79 -27.75 -3.81
CA ILE A 312 11.12 -27.65 -3.18
C ILE A 312 11.33 -28.81 -2.20
N ASP A 313 10.36 -29.12 -1.35
CA ASP A 313 10.46 -30.19 -0.35
C ASP A 313 10.59 -31.58 -0.99
N ALA A 314 9.84 -31.81 -2.07
CA ALA A 314 9.96 -33.04 -2.86
C ALA A 314 11.36 -33.16 -3.47
N GLU A 315 11.92 -32.07 -4.00
CA GLU A 315 13.27 -32.04 -4.56
C GLU A 315 14.35 -32.22 -3.48
N VAL A 316 14.18 -31.59 -2.32
CA VAL A 316 15.06 -31.72 -1.16
C VAL A 316 15.11 -33.16 -0.67
N THR A 317 13.96 -33.82 -0.59
CA THR A 317 13.87 -35.24 -0.21
C THR A 317 14.52 -36.13 -1.25
N ARG A 318 14.23 -35.89 -2.54
CA ARG A 318 14.75 -36.70 -3.66
C ARG A 318 16.26 -36.64 -3.82
N LYS A 319 16.88 -35.50 -3.48
CA LYS A 319 18.32 -35.24 -3.62
C LYS A 319 19.09 -35.24 -2.30
N ASP A 320 18.45 -35.57 -1.18
CA ASP A 320 19.02 -35.53 0.17
C ASP A 320 19.65 -34.17 0.53
N LEU A 321 18.95 -33.07 0.22
CA LEU A 321 19.43 -31.69 0.39
C LEU A 321 19.05 -31.11 1.75
N ALA A 322 18.84 -31.94 2.78
CA ALA A 322 18.40 -31.48 4.10
C ALA A 322 19.42 -30.53 4.75
N ALA A 323 20.71 -30.68 4.47
CA ALA A 323 21.77 -29.81 4.97
C ALA A 323 22.03 -28.56 4.10
N ASN A 324 21.34 -28.43 2.96
CA ASN A 324 21.56 -27.36 2.00
C ASN A 324 21.17 -25.99 2.57
N LEU A 325 22.07 -25.01 2.52
CA LEU A 325 21.88 -23.68 3.12
C LEU A 325 20.75 -22.87 2.46
N LYS A 326 20.41 -23.19 1.21
CA LYS A 326 19.42 -22.45 0.43
C LYS A 326 18.06 -23.12 0.44
N LEU A 327 18.01 -24.41 0.13
CA LEU A 327 16.76 -25.16 -0.09
C LEU A 327 16.30 -25.99 1.10
N GLY A 328 17.21 -26.35 2.01
CA GLY A 328 16.85 -27.14 3.20
C GLY A 328 15.91 -26.37 4.13
N PRO A 329 15.23 -27.07 5.07
CA PRO A 329 14.36 -26.44 6.07
C PRO A 329 15.07 -25.30 6.81
N GLY A 330 14.44 -24.14 6.93
CA GLY A 330 15.06 -22.95 7.54
C GLY A 330 16.14 -22.28 6.70
N GLY A 331 16.28 -22.67 5.43
CA GLY A 331 17.27 -22.11 4.51
C GLY A 331 16.91 -20.71 4.02
N ILE A 332 17.85 -20.11 3.27
CA ILE A 332 17.72 -18.74 2.73
C ILE A 332 16.42 -18.56 1.93
N ARG A 333 15.97 -19.59 1.21
CA ARG A 333 14.75 -19.54 0.39
C ARG A 333 13.48 -19.30 1.22
N GLU A 334 13.41 -19.85 2.43
CA GLU A 334 12.25 -19.62 3.33
C GLU A 334 12.23 -18.18 3.85
N VAL A 335 13.40 -17.58 4.13
CA VAL A 335 13.48 -16.15 4.47
C VAL A 335 12.97 -15.28 3.30
N GLU A 336 13.41 -15.58 2.06
CA GLU A 336 12.92 -14.88 0.87
C GLU A 336 11.40 -15.00 0.74
N PHE A 337 10.86 -16.20 0.94
CA PHE A 337 9.43 -16.45 0.86
C PHE A 337 8.61 -15.65 1.88
N VAL A 338 9.05 -15.56 3.15
CA VAL A 338 8.34 -14.77 4.16
C VAL A 338 8.23 -13.30 3.73
N VAL A 339 9.33 -12.70 3.31
CA VAL A 339 9.37 -11.28 2.94
C VAL A 339 8.62 -11.03 1.62
N GLN A 340 8.91 -11.83 0.59
CA GLN A 340 8.29 -11.66 -0.74
C GLN A 340 6.79 -11.93 -0.73
N LEU A 341 6.31 -12.83 0.13
CA LEU A 341 4.87 -13.03 0.33
C LEU A 341 4.21 -11.73 0.79
N MET A 342 4.80 -11.02 1.77
CA MET A 342 4.27 -9.72 2.22
C MET A 342 4.32 -8.67 1.10
N GLN A 343 5.39 -8.67 0.28
CA GLN A 343 5.49 -7.78 -0.88
C GLN A 343 4.38 -8.05 -1.90
N LEU A 344 4.05 -9.31 -2.20
CA LEU A 344 3.00 -9.63 -3.17
C LEU A 344 1.60 -9.30 -2.63
N ILE A 345 1.35 -9.58 -1.35
CA ILE A 345 0.05 -9.31 -0.74
C ILE A 345 -0.18 -7.80 -0.65
N ARG A 346 0.79 -7.03 -0.14
CA ARG A 346 0.57 -5.62 0.23
C ARG A 346 1.24 -4.60 -0.69
N GLY A 347 2.22 -4.99 -1.51
CA GLY A 347 3.01 -4.08 -2.35
C GLY A 347 2.19 -3.32 -3.40
N GLY A 348 0.98 -3.76 -3.73
CA GLY A 348 0.08 -2.97 -4.58
C GLY A 348 -0.42 -1.70 -3.90
N ARG A 349 -0.71 -1.78 -2.60
CA ARG A 349 -1.20 -0.66 -1.77
C ARG A 349 -0.09 0.10 -1.07
N GLU A 350 1.01 -0.58 -0.75
CA GLU A 350 2.14 -0.04 0.00
C GLU A 350 3.38 0.08 -0.91
N PRO A 351 3.63 1.25 -1.52
CA PRO A 351 4.78 1.45 -2.41
C PRO A 351 6.12 1.10 -1.76
N ALA A 352 6.27 1.30 -0.45
CA ALA A 352 7.49 0.96 0.29
C ALA A 352 7.83 -0.55 0.23
N LEU A 353 6.82 -1.42 0.10
CA LEU A 353 7.02 -2.88 -0.06
C LEU A 353 7.39 -3.28 -1.49
N ARG A 354 7.47 -2.34 -2.43
CA ARG A 354 8.03 -2.56 -3.77
C ARG A 354 9.56 -2.43 -3.78
N ALA A 355 10.18 -2.26 -2.61
CA ALA A 355 11.62 -2.25 -2.45
C ALA A 355 12.25 -3.51 -3.05
N ARG A 356 13.38 -3.31 -3.74
CA ARG A 356 14.15 -4.39 -4.35
C ARG A 356 15.16 -4.92 -3.33
N GLY A 357 15.40 -6.23 -3.35
CA GLY A 357 16.28 -6.91 -2.41
C GLY A 357 15.59 -7.25 -1.08
N LEU A 358 16.12 -8.25 -0.37
CA LEU A 358 15.45 -8.80 0.80
C LEU A 358 15.47 -7.87 2.01
N LEU A 359 16.64 -7.32 2.36
CA LEU A 359 16.79 -6.51 3.57
C LEU A 359 16.06 -5.15 3.51
N PRO A 360 16.05 -4.42 2.37
CA PRO A 360 15.21 -3.24 2.21
C PRO A 360 13.72 -3.58 2.35
N ALA A 361 13.26 -4.66 1.72
CA ALA A 361 11.86 -5.10 1.82
C ALA A 361 11.47 -5.52 3.24
N LEU A 362 12.35 -6.22 3.96
CA LEU A 362 12.15 -6.59 5.36
C LEU A 362 12.07 -5.35 6.27
N SER A 363 12.89 -4.34 6.01
CA SER A 363 12.87 -3.07 6.76
C SER A 363 11.58 -2.28 6.49
N ALA A 364 11.09 -2.30 5.25
CA ALA A 364 9.77 -1.74 4.93
C ALA A 364 8.62 -2.51 5.61
N CYS A 365 8.71 -3.85 5.69
CA CYS A 365 7.73 -4.66 6.43
C CYS A 365 7.71 -4.31 7.93
N GLU A 366 8.88 -4.08 8.52
CA GLU A 366 9.04 -3.67 9.93
C GLU A 366 8.47 -2.26 10.18
N GLN A 367 8.82 -1.28 9.33
CA GLN A 367 8.32 0.10 9.44
C GLN A 367 6.80 0.21 9.30
N LEU A 368 6.20 -0.66 8.48
CA LEU A 368 4.75 -0.74 8.30
C LEU A 368 4.04 -1.59 9.36
N GLY A 369 4.79 -2.24 10.26
CA GLY A 369 4.25 -3.14 11.28
C GLY A 369 3.67 -4.45 10.72
N VAL A 370 3.91 -4.77 9.43
CA VAL A 370 3.44 -6.00 8.79
C VAL A 370 4.20 -7.22 9.33
N ILE A 371 5.50 -7.04 9.59
CA ILE A 371 6.31 -7.99 10.33
C ILE A 371 6.74 -7.30 11.64
N PRO A 372 6.35 -7.80 12.82
CA PRO A 372 6.76 -7.24 14.10
C PRO A 372 8.28 -7.08 14.21
N ALA A 373 8.74 -5.97 14.81
CA ALA A 373 10.17 -5.61 14.89
C ALA A 373 11.06 -6.74 15.43
N GLN A 374 10.57 -7.49 16.43
CA GLN A 374 11.29 -8.65 16.97
C GLN A 374 11.49 -9.76 15.93
N ARG A 375 10.43 -10.10 15.17
CA ARG A 375 10.48 -11.12 14.11
C ARG A 375 11.37 -10.66 12.95
N ALA A 376 11.26 -9.39 12.56
CA ALA A 376 12.10 -8.79 11.52
C ALA A 376 13.59 -8.81 11.91
N ARG A 377 13.92 -8.52 13.17
CA ARG A 377 15.29 -8.62 13.68
C ARG A 377 15.84 -10.04 13.57
N ARG A 378 15.08 -11.06 14.01
CA ARG A 378 15.46 -12.47 13.92
C ARG A 378 15.74 -12.91 12.47
N LEU A 379 14.83 -12.57 11.54
CA LEU A 379 15.00 -12.89 10.12
C LEU A 379 16.22 -12.19 9.50
N ARG A 380 16.48 -10.94 9.88
CA ARG A 380 17.64 -10.17 9.41
C ARG A 380 18.96 -10.79 9.86
N GLU A 381 19.04 -11.19 11.14
CA GLU A 381 20.21 -11.86 11.70
C GLU A 381 20.46 -13.21 11.02
N ALA A 382 19.42 -14.04 10.86
CA ALA A 382 19.50 -15.33 10.18
C ALA A 382 19.92 -15.18 8.70
N TYR A 383 19.33 -14.22 7.97
CA TYR A 383 19.67 -13.99 6.57
C TYR A 383 21.14 -13.60 6.39
N ARG A 384 21.62 -12.63 7.17
CA ARG A 384 23.02 -12.18 7.12
C ARG A 384 23.97 -13.33 7.37
N PHE A 385 23.70 -14.11 8.43
CA PHE A 385 24.52 -15.25 8.79
C PHE A 385 24.54 -16.31 7.69
N LEU A 386 23.38 -16.76 7.22
CA LEU A 386 23.29 -17.80 6.19
C LEU A 386 23.92 -17.36 4.86
N ARG A 387 23.77 -16.09 4.47
CA ARG A 387 24.44 -15.54 3.28
C ARG A 387 25.95 -15.45 3.43
N GLN A 388 26.45 -15.16 4.63
CA GLN A 388 27.89 -15.17 4.90
C GLN A 388 28.44 -16.60 4.79
N VAL A 389 27.78 -17.59 5.40
CA VAL A 389 28.19 -19.00 5.29
C VAL A 389 28.13 -19.47 3.83
N GLU A 390 27.04 -19.19 3.11
CA GLU A 390 26.88 -19.55 1.70
C GLU A 390 27.98 -18.94 0.84
N ASN A 391 28.26 -17.64 0.97
CA ASN A 391 29.36 -17.01 0.25
C ASN A 391 30.71 -17.65 0.57
N ARG A 392 30.99 -17.99 1.84
CA ARG A 392 32.25 -18.63 2.22
C ARG A 392 32.41 -20.01 1.63
N VAL A 393 31.34 -20.79 1.55
CA VAL A 393 31.32 -22.08 0.85
C VAL A 393 31.62 -21.89 -0.64
N GLN A 394 31.03 -20.90 -1.29
CA GLN A 394 31.27 -20.60 -2.71
C GLN A 394 32.69 -20.08 -2.99
N MET A 395 33.25 -19.28 -2.08
CA MET A 395 34.58 -18.68 -2.19
C MET A 395 35.72 -19.70 -2.13
N PHE A 396 35.47 -20.93 -1.65
CA PHE A 396 36.51 -21.98 -1.64
C PHE A 396 37.09 -22.20 -3.02
N ALA A 397 36.23 -22.48 -4.00
CA ALA A 397 36.64 -22.86 -5.36
C ALA A 397 35.94 -22.04 -6.45
N ASP A 398 35.24 -20.96 -6.09
CA ASP A 398 34.39 -20.18 -7.00
C ASP A 398 33.35 -21.05 -7.72
N GLN A 399 32.60 -21.81 -6.92
CA GLN A 399 31.58 -22.73 -7.41
C GLN A 399 30.20 -22.34 -6.89
N GLN A 400 29.16 -22.58 -7.69
CA GLN A 400 27.77 -22.39 -7.27
C GLN A 400 27.32 -23.61 -6.46
N VAL A 401 27.87 -23.72 -5.26
CA VAL A 401 27.52 -24.72 -4.27
C VAL A 401 26.74 -24.07 -3.14
N HIS A 402 25.81 -24.83 -2.57
CA HIS A 402 24.96 -24.41 -1.44
C HIS A 402 25.08 -25.39 -0.26
N ASP A 403 25.71 -26.54 -0.48
CA ASP A 403 25.96 -27.57 0.51
C ASP A 403 27.28 -27.30 1.21
N VAL A 404 27.29 -27.45 2.53
CA VAL A 404 28.55 -27.38 3.27
C VAL A 404 29.37 -28.63 2.93
N PRO A 405 30.68 -28.52 2.64
CA PRO A 405 31.51 -29.67 2.29
C PRO A 405 31.42 -30.79 3.34
N ASP A 406 31.50 -32.05 2.93
CA ASP A 406 31.46 -33.19 3.85
C ASP A 406 32.80 -33.54 4.49
N GLU A 407 33.89 -33.19 3.80
CA GLU A 407 35.25 -33.44 4.25
C GLU A 407 35.64 -32.61 5.48
N GLU A 408 36.40 -33.22 6.38
CA GLU A 408 36.80 -32.61 7.66
C GLU A 408 37.68 -31.36 7.47
N ALA A 409 38.64 -31.41 6.55
CA ALA A 409 39.58 -30.30 6.34
C ALA A 409 38.88 -29.02 5.82
N PRO A 410 38.05 -29.05 4.76
CA PRO A 410 37.24 -27.89 4.35
C PRO A 410 36.28 -27.39 5.44
N ARG A 411 35.62 -28.27 6.20
CA ARG A 411 34.75 -27.87 7.33
C ARG A 411 35.52 -27.11 8.41
N ARG A 412 36.72 -27.59 8.75
CA ARG A 412 37.61 -26.93 9.71
C ARG A 412 38.05 -25.55 9.22
N ARG A 413 38.42 -25.43 7.95
CA ARG A 413 38.80 -24.15 7.31
C ARG A 413 37.63 -23.17 7.30
N LEU A 414 36.42 -23.64 6.99
CA LEU A 414 35.19 -22.83 7.00
C LEU A 414 34.89 -22.29 8.40
N ALA A 415 34.92 -23.15 9.43
CA ALA A 415 34.71 -22.77 10.81
C ALA A 415 35.70 -21.69 11.27
N LEU A 416 37.01 -21.95 11.11
CA LEU A 416 38.05 -21.01 11.50
C LEU A 416 37.97 -19.70 10.71
N GLY A 417 37.63 -19.76 9.42
CA GLY A 417 37.46 -18.60 8.55
C GLY A 417 36.26 -17.71 8.91
N LEU A 418 35.24 -18.28 9.55
CA LEU A 418 34.09 -17.57 10.11
C LEU A 418 34.27 -17.18 11.59
N GLY A 419 35.42 -17.48 12.19
CA GLY A 419 35.73 -17.15 13.58
C GLY A 419 35.19 -18.15 14.61
N TYR A 420 34.77 -19.34 14.20
CA TYR A 420 34.37 -20.43 15.08
C TYR A 420 35.57 -21.33 15.43
N PRO A 421 35.62 -21.92 16.64
CA PRO A 421 36.74 -22.76 17.06
C PRO A 421 36.83 -24.07 16.26
N ASP A 422 35.69 -24.64 15.87
CA ASP A 422 35.58 -25.90 15.15
C ASP A 422 34.26 -26.03 14.36
N TRP A 423 34.14 -27.12 13.61
CA TRP A 423 32.94 -27.44 12.83
C TRP A 423 31.68 -27.64 13.70
N PRO A 424 31.71 -28.42 14.81
CA PRO A 424 30.55 -28.53 15.70
C PRO A 424 29.97 -27.20 16.16
N ALA A 425 30.82 -26.23 16.54
CA ALA A 425 30.37 -24.90 16.94
C ALA A 425 29.72 -24.12 15.79
N LEU A 426 30.31 -24.14 14.59
CA LEU A 426 29.71 -23.53 13.41
C LEU A 426 28.38 -24.20 13.03
N LYS A 427 28.32 -25.54 13.07
CA LYS A 427 27.12 -26.30 12.76
C LYS A 427 25.98 -25.95 13.70
N ALA A 428 26.24 -25.88 15.01
CA ALA A 428 25.24 -25.47 15.99
C ALA A 428 24.69 -24.05 15.72
N ALA A 429 25.55 -23.12 15.29
CA ALA A 429 25.12 -21.78 14.90
C ALA A 429 24.26 -21.79 13.61
N ILE A 430 24.62 -22.61 12.61
CA ILE A 430 23.81 -22.81 11.40
C ILE A 430 22.44 -23.39 11.76
N ASP A 431 22.41 -24.47 12.54
CA ASP A 431 21.17 -25.13 12.94
C ASP A 431 20.26 -24.20 13.76
N HIS A 432 20.84 -23.37 14.64
CA HIS A 432 20.09 -22.36 15.39
C HIS A 432 19.41 -21.34 14.46
N GLN A 433 20.15 -20.76 13.51
CA GLN A 433 19.58 -19.78 12.58
C GLN A 433 18.53 -20.41 11.66
N ARG A 434 18.74 -21.66 11.22
CA ARG A 434 17.75 -22.40 10.43
C ARG A 434 16.49 -22.69 11.25
N GLY A 435 16.62 -23.08 12.52
CA GLY A 435 15.49 -23.27 13.43
C GLY A 435 14.65 -22.00 13.59
N VAL A 436 15.30 -20.85 13.76
CA VAL A 436 14.64 -19.53 13.78
C VAL A 436 13.84 -19.29 12.49
N VAL A 437 14.43 -19.54 11.32
CA VAL A 437 13.74 -19.33 10.04
C VAL A 437 12.55 -20.27 9.89
N THR A 438 12.69 -21.54 10.27
CA THR A 438 11.58 -22.52 10.23
C THR A 438 10.42 -22.08 11.11
N GLU A 439 10.68 -21.69 12.37
CA GLU A 439 9.64 -21.16 13.27
C GLU A 439 8.91 -19.96 12.66
N GLU A 440 9.66 -19.02 12.09
CA GLU A 440 9.10 -17.80 11.50
C GLU A 440 8.28 -18.09 10.24
N PHE A 441 8.76 -19.00 9.39
CA PHE A 441 8.06 -19.45 8.20
C PHE A 441 6.76 -20.19 8.54
N ASP A 442 6.83 -21.14 9.48
CA ASP A 442 5.67 -21.92 9.92
C ASP A 442 4.61 -21.02 10.55
N ALA A 443 5.00 -20.03 11.35
CA ALA A 443 4.07 -19.07 11.93
C ALA A 443 3.31 -18.24 10.88
N VAL A 444 3.91 -17.96 9.73
CA VAL A 444 3.24 -17.27 8.61
C VAL A 444 2.27 -18.21 7.87
N MET A 445 2.60 -19.50 7.79
CA MET A 445 1.82 -20.49 7.04
C MET A 445 0.73 -21.21 7.87
N ALA A 446 0.87 -21.28 9.19
CA ALA A 446 0.02 -22.05 10.10
C ALA A 446 -1.45 -21.58 10.20
N PRO A 447 -1.77 -20.27 10.29
CA PRO A 447 -3.15 -19.81 10.52
C PRO A 447 -4.15 -20.29 9.46
N ALA A 448 -3.75 -20.26 8.18
CA ALA A 448 -4.59 -20.71 7.07
C ALA A 448 -4.81 -22.24 7.07
N ARG A 449 -3.81 -23.02 7.49
CA ARG A 449 -3.86 -24.48 7.50
C ARG A 449 -4.72 -25.02 8.64
N GLN A 450 -4.44 -24.59 9.87
CA GLN A 450 -5.12 -25.09 11.06
C GLN A 450 -6.62 -24.79 11.02
N ALA A 451 -6.98 -23.56 10.63
CA ALA A 451 -8.38 -23.16 10.57
C ALA A 451 -9.15 -23.82 9.40
N ARG A 452 -8.46 -24.32 8.37
CA ARG A 452 -9.08 -25.15 7.32
C ARG A 452 -9.35 -26.59 7.78
N GLU A 453 -8.41 -27.17 8.53
CA GLU A 453 -8.52 -28.55 9.04
C GLU A 453 -9.57 -28.69 10.15
N GLN A 454 -9.87 -27.61 10.90
CA GLN A 454 -10.79 -27.62 12.04
C GLN A 454 -12.27 -27.36 11.71
N ARG A 455 -12.63 -26.95 10.48
CA ARG A 455 -14.04 -26.62 10.14
C ARG A 455 -14.85 -27.86 9.73
N PRO A 456 -15.98 -28.16 10.39
CA PRO A 456 -16.86 -29.26 9.99
C PRO A 456 -17.70 -28.89 8.74
N LEU A 457 -17.07 -28.83 7.57
CA LEU A 457 -17.72 -28.42 6.31
C LEU A 457 -18.36 -29.56 5.52
N ALA A 458 -18.25 -30.82 5.97
CA ALA A 458 -18.65 -31.98 5.18
C ALA A 458 -20.13 -31.94 4.74
N GLY A 459 -21.04 -31.58 5.66
CA GLY A 459 -22.47 -31.42 5.36
C GLY A 459 -22.73 -30.30 4.35
N TRP A 460 -22.17 -29.12 4.60
CA TRP A 460 -22.29 -27.95 3.71
C TRP A 460 -21.66 -28.17 2.33
N THR A 461 -20.59 -28.95 2.25
CA THR A 461 -19.92 -29.30 0.99
C THR A 461 -20.81 -30.20 0.15
N ARG A 462 -21.44 -31.23 0.75
CA ARG A 462 -22.41 -32.08 0.06
C ARG A 462 -23.61 -31.28 -0.42
N LEU A 463 -24.14 -30.38 0.41
CA LEU A 463 -25.25 -29.51 0.05
C LEU A 463 -24.91 -28.62 -1.15
N TRP A 464 -23.73 -27.99 -1.15
CA TRP A 464 -23.27 -27.19 -2.28
C TRP A 464 -23.11 -28.00 -3.58
N GLN A 465 -22.55 -29.21 -3.49
CA GLN A 465 -22.40 -30.11 -4.64
C GLN A 465 -23.75 -30.51 -5.21
N ASP A 466 -24.70 -30.88 -4.35
CA ASP A 466 -26.07 -31.23 -4.75
C ASP A 466 -26.76 -30.05 -5.46
N PHE A 467 -26.67 -28.83 -4.93
CA PHE A 467 -27.21 -27.64 -5.58
C PHE A 467 -26.54 -27.31 -6.92
N ALA A 468 -25.24 -27.56 -7.05
CA ALA A 468 -24.53 -27.35 -8.29
C ALA A 468 -24.91 -28.37 -9.39
N GLU A 469 -25.32 -29.58 -9.01
CA GLU A 469 -25.68 -30.68 -9.92
C GLU A 469 -27.18 -30.73 -10.24
N HIS A 470 -28.03 -30.59 -9.22
CA HIS A 470 -29.48 -30.82 -9.30
C HIS A 470 -30.31 -29.53 -9.17
N GLY A 471 -29.68 -28.38 -8.94
CA GLY A 471 -30.36 -27.10 -8.75
C GLY A 471 -30.67 -26.80 -7.27
N VAL A 472 -30.94 -25.53 -6.97
CA VAL A 472 -31.18 -25.07 -5.59
C VAL A 472 -32.60 -25.39 -5.16
N GLN A 473 -32.76 -25.90 -3.93
CA GLN A 473 -34.08 -26.22 -3.36
C GLN A 473 -34.34 -25.35 -2.12
N ALA A 474 -35.32 -24.46 -2.21
CA ALA A 474 -35.64 -23.53 -1.12
C ALA A 474 -36.03 -24.24 0.19
N ALA A 475 -36.73 -25.37 0.11
CA ALA A 475 -37.13 -26.16 1.28
C ALA A 475 -35.90 -26.68 2.06
N VAL A 476 -34.86 -27.15 1.36
CA VAL A 476 -33.63 -27.67 1.98
C VAL A 476 -32.85 -26.55 2.69
N LEU A 477 -32.85 -25.33 2.12
CA LEU A 477 -32.24 -24.18 2.78
C LEU A 477 -33.02 -23.74 4.03
N ALA A 478 -34.35 -23.76 3.97
CA ALA A 478 -35.19 -23.47 5.14
C ALA A 478 -34.99 -24.52 6.25
N GLU A 479 -34.96 -25.81 5.91
CA GLU A 479 -34.63 -26.89 6.86
C GLU A 479 -33.23 -26.73 7.48
N ALA A 480 -32.28 -26.15 6.74
CA ALA A 480 -30.95 -25.82 7.24
C ALA A 480 -30.90 -24.53 8.10
N GLY A 481 -32.02 -23.83 8.27
CA GLY A 481 -32.20 -22.63 9.09
C GLY A 481 -32.06 -21.29 8.34
N PHE A 482 -32.19 -21.30 7.01
CA PHE A 482 -32.23 -20.09 6.19
C PHE A 482 -33.67 -19.74 5.79
N ASP A 483 -34.41 -19.14 6.72
CA ASP A 483 -35.83 -18.82 6.61
C ASP A 483 -36.15 -17.47 5.90
N PRO A 484 -37.38 -17.28 5.40
CA PRO A 484 -37.88 -15.99 4.87
C PRO A 484 -37.87 -14.86 5.92
N PRO A 485 -37.99 -13.57 5.52
CA PRO A 485 -38.46 -13.03 4.22
C PRO A 485 -37.40 -12.89 3.12
N GLN A 486 -36.13 -13.07 3.42
CA GLN A 486 -35.04 -12.99 2.44
C GLN A 486 -35.01 -14.28 1.60
N ASP A 487 -34.53 -14.18 0.36
CA ASP A 487 -34.48 -15.29 -0.59
C ASP A 487 -33.03 -15.78 -0.85
N PRO A 488 -32.45 -16.58 0.06
CA PRO A 488 -31.12 -17.16 -0.13
C PRO A 488 -31.09 -18.18 -1.27
N ALA A 489 -32.21 -18.83 -1.58
CA ALA A 489 -32.31 -19.79 -2.67
C ALA A 489 -32.12 -19.09 -4.03
N GLY A 490 -32.89 -18.04 -4.30
CA GLY A 490 -32.76 -17.23 -5.50
C GLY A 490 -31.39 -16.57 -5.63
N ALA A 491 -30.78 -16.12 -4.52
CA ALA A 491 -29.41 -15.60 -4.53
C ALA A 491 -28.36 -16.65 -4.94
N LEU A 492 -28.53 -17.90 -4.50
CA LEU A 492 -27.64 -19.01 -4.85
C LEU A 492 -27.84 -19.46 -6.31
N GLU A 493 -29.09 -19.51 -6.78
CA GLU A 493 -29.42 -19.76 -8.19
C GLU A 493 -28.80 -18.69 -9.09
N ALA A 494 -28.93 -17.41 -8.73
CA ALA A 494 -28.34 -16.30 -9.46
C ALA A 494 -26.80 -16.40 -9.52
N LEU A 495 -26.16 -16.87 -8.44
CA LEU A 495 -24.73 -17.12 -8.42
C LEU A 495 -24.34 -18.24 -9.39
N LEU A 496 -25.00 -19.39 -9.31
CA LEU A 496 -24.77 -20.56 -10.18
C LEU A 496 -25.03 -20.23 -11.66
N ALA A 497 -26.06 -19.44 -11.93
CA ALA A 497 -26.43 -18.96 -13.27
C ALA A 497 -25.58 -17.77 -13.76
N SER A 498 -24.60 -17.29 -12.99
CA SER A 498 -23.80 -16.14 -13.41
C SER A 498 -22.85 -16.50 -14.56
N PRO A 499 -22.69 -15.62 -15.58
CA PRO A 499 -21.70 -15.82 -16.64
C PRO A 499 -20.28 -15.93 -16.10
N ALA A 500 -20.00 -15.26 -14.97
CA ALA A 500 -18.71 -15.32 -14.29
C ALA A 500 -18.37 -16.72 -13.79
N LEU A 501 -19.34 -17.46 -13.22
CA LEU A 501 -19.12 -18.84 -12.80
C LEU A 501 -19.08 -19.81 -13.98
N ARG A 502 -19.91 -19.62 -15.01
CA ARG A 502 -19.92 -20.50 -16.20
C ARG A 502 -18.61 -20.47 -16.99
N SER A 503 -17.96 -19.30 -17.05
CA SER A 503 -16.67 -19.10 -17.71
C SER A 503 -15.47 -19.19 -16.76
N ALA A 504 -15.69 -19.60 -15.51
CA ALA A 504 -14.63 -19.69 -14.52
C ALA A 504 -13.62 -20.79 -14.90
N SER A 505 -12.33 -20.50 -14.70
CA SER A 505 -11.29 -21.52 -14.81
C SER A 505 -11.50 -22.62 -13.74
N ALA A 506 -10.95 -23.81 -13.98
CA ALA A 506 -10.96 -24.90 -13.00
C ALA A 506 -10.43 -24.47 -11.61
N ARG A 507 -9.38 -23.61 -11.59
CA ARG A 507 -8.81 -23.06 -10.35
C ARG A 507 -9.79 -22.13 -9.62
N ALA A 508 -10.56 -21.32 -10.35
CA ALA A 508 -11.58 -20.45 -9.76
C ALA A 508 -12.78 -21.26 -9.24
N ARG A 509 -13.23 -22.28 -9.99
CA ARG A 509 -14.31 -23.19 -9.55
C ARG A 509 -13.93 -23.94 -8.27
N ALA A 510 -12.74 -24.54 -8.23
CA ALA A 510 -12.26 -25.24 -7.05
C ALA A 510 -12.15 -24.35 -5.80
N ARG A 511 -11.95 -23.02 -5.96
CA ARG A 511 -11.99 -22.06 -4.84
C ARG A 511 -13.42 -21.84 -4.36
N LEU A 512 -14.38 -21.67 -5.28
CA LEU A 512 -15.79 -21.52 -4.92
C LEU A 512 -16.33 -22.75 -4.18
N ASP A 513 -15.93 -23.95 -4.61
CA ASP A 513 -16.31 -25.21 -3.96
C ASP A 513 -15.79 -25.34 -2.51
N ARG A 514 -14.84 -24.48 -2.09
CA ARG A 514 -14.38 -24.37 -0.71
C ARG A 514 -15.00 -23.18 0.03
N VAL A 515 -15.10 -22.04 -0.65
CA VAL A 515 -15.59 -20.79 -0.06
C VAL A 515 -17.09 -20.88 0.23
N VAL A 516 -17.92 -21.31 -0.72
CA VAL A 516 -19.39 -21.29 -0.55
C VAL A 516 -19.84 -22.14 0.65
N PRO A 517 -19.36 -23.39 0.84
CA PRO A 517 -19.66 -24.15 2.06
C PRO A 517 -19.26 -23.44 3.36
N ALA A 518 -18.12 -22.74 3.35
CA ALA A 518 -17.68 -21.96 4.50
C ALA A 518 -18.55 -20.73 4.75
N LEU A 519 -19.10 -20.10 3.70
CA LEU A 519 -20.06 -19.00 3.83
C LEU A 519 -21.38 -19.48 4.43
N LEU A 520 -21.89 -20.63 3.97
CA LEU A 520 -23.10 -21.24 4.53
C LEU A 520 -22.93 -21.53 6.02
N ALA A 521 -21.83 -22.21 6.38
CA ALA A 521 -21.50 -22.52 7.77
C ALA A 521 -21.33 -21.27 8.63
N ALA A 522 -20.73 -20.20 8.10
CA ALA A 522 -20.51 -18.98 8.86
C ALA A 522 -21.77 -18.10 8.97
N ALA A 523 -22.65 -18.12 7.96
CA ALA A 523 -23.88 -17.35 7.96
C ALA A 523 -24.91 -17.91 8.96
N ILE A 524 -25.01 -19.24 9.08
CA ILE A 524 -25.97 -19.88 9.99
C ILE A 524 -25.68 -19.61 11.46
N GLU A 525 -24.42 -19.35 11.80
CA GLU A 525 -24.00 -18.98 13.17
C GLU A 525 -24.33 -17.52 13.53
N THR A 526 -24.92 -16.74 12.61
CA THR A 526 -25.22 -15.32 12.84
C THR A 526 -26.66 -15.10 13.33
N PRO A 527 -26.96 -13.96 13.97
CA PRO A 527 -28.33 -13.61 14.38
C PRO A 527 -29.32 -13.40 13.23
N ALA A 528 -28.84 -13.23 12.00
CA ALA A 528 -29.68 -13.01 10.81
C ALA A 528 -29.19 -13.84 9.61
N PRO A 529 -29.31 -15.18 9.66
CA PRO A 529 -28.67 -16.09 8.69
C PRO A 529 -28.99 -15.80 7.24
N SER A 530 -30.27 -15.69 6.88
CA SER A 530 -30.72 -15.51 5.50
C SER A 530 -30.26 -14.17 4.91
N ALA A 531 -30.38 -13.09 5.68
CA ALA A 531 -29.92 -11.77 5.24
C ALA A 531 -28.40 -11.71 5.08
N CYS A 532 -27.66 -12.31 6.03
CA CYS A 532 -26.21 -12.44 5.94
C CYS A 532 -25.79 -13.21 4.69
N LEU A 533 -26.41 -14.38 4.45
CA LEU A 533 -26.09 -15.24 3.32
C LEU A 533 -26.36 -14.56 1.97
N VAL A 534 -27.52 -13.91 1.80
CA VAL A 534 -27.83 -13.17 0.56
C VAL A 534 -26.76 -12.11 0.26
N ARG A 535 -26.33 -11.34 1.26
CA ARG A 535 -25.28 -10.33 1.10
C ARG A 535 -23.93 -10.97 0.77
N LEU A 536 -23.56 -12.07 1.44
CA LEU A 536 -22.32 -12.81 1.18
C LEU A 536 -22.29 -13.38 -0.25
N LEU A 537 -23.40 -13.94 -0.72
CA LEU A 537 -23.54 -14.42 -2.10
C LEU A 537 -23.46 -13.27 -3.11
N GLY A 538 -24.05 -12.11 -2.79
CA GLY A 538 -23.90 -10.88 -3.57
C GLY A 538 -22.43 -10.43 -3.68
N LEU A 539 -21.65 -10.53 -2.60
CA LEU A 539 -20.21 -10.27 -2.62
C LEU A 539 -19.49 -11.28 -3.52
N VAL A 540 -19.74 -12.58 -3.36
CA VAL A 540 -19.12 -13.62 -4.20
C VAL A 540 -19.43 -13.36 -5.68
N HIS A 541 -20.65 -12.99 -6.01
CA HIS A 541 -21.04 -12.62 -7.36
C HIS A 541 -20.22 -11.42 -7.88
N ALA A 542 -20.08 -10.35 -7.08
CA ALA A 542 -19.31 -9.16 -7.44
C ALA A 542 -17.81 -9.44 -7.62
N VAL A 543 -17.25 -10.44 -6.92
CA VAL A 543 -15.81 -10.78 -6.98
C VAL A 543 -15.50 -12.08 -7.71
N ALA A 544 -16.47 -12.74 -8.34
CA ALA A 544 -16.31 -14.07 -8.93
C ALA A 544 -15.15 -14.18 -9.94
N ARG A 545 -14.88 -13.11 -10.70
CA ARG A 545 -13.76 -13.03 -11.66
C ARG A 545 -12.42 -12.61 -11.04
N ARG A 546 -12.41 -12.25 -9.75
CA ARG A 546 -11.27 -11.72 -9.03
C ARG A 546 -10.77 -12.77 -8.02
N SER A 547 -9.95 -13.69 -8.51
CA SER A 547 -9.49 -14.86 -7.76
C SER A 547 -8.82 -14.55 -6.42
N ALA A 548 -8.22 -13.37 -6.26
CA ALA A 548 -7.60 -12.93 -5.01
C ALA A 548 -8.61 -12.70 -3.88
N TYR A 549 -9.78 -12.13 -4.16
CA TYR A 549 -10.80 -11.96 -3.12
C TYR A 549 -11.40 -13.32 -2.70
N LEU A 550 -11.58 -14.25 -3.64
CA LEU A 550 -11.96 -15.61 -3.29
C LEU A 550 -10.87 -16.34 -2.50
N ALA A 551 -9.60 -16.09 -2.82
CA ALA A 551 -8.46 -16.60 -2.05
C ALA A 551 -8.48 -16.08 -0.62
N LEU A 552 -8.70 -14.79 -0.44
CA LEU A 552 -8.75 -14.14 0.85
C LEU A 552 -9.81 -14.77 1.77
N LEU A 553 -11.01 -15.06 1.25
CA LEU A 553 -12.07 -15.74 2.01
C LEU A 553 -11.73 -17.20 2.37
N ASP A 554 -10.96 -17.89 1.52
CA ASP A 554 -10.50 -19.27 1.73
C ASP A 554 -9.33 -19.34 2.72
N GLU A 555 -8.35 -18.44 2.59
CA GLU A 555 -7.09 -18.43 3.33
C GLU A 555 -7.17 -17.74 4.70
N GLN A 556 -8.18 -16.89 4.94
CA GLN A 556 -8.31 -16.11 6.18
C GLN A 556 -9.66 -16.37 6.90
N PRO A 557 -9.73 -17.39 7.77
CA PRO A 557 -10.94 -17.69 8.54
C PRO A 557 -11.39 -16.61 9.53
N ALA A 558 -10.45 -15.93 10.19
CA ALA A 558 -10.75 -14.81 11.08
C ALA A 558 -11.38 -13.64 10.32
N ALA A 559 -10.86 -13.36 9.12
CA ALA A 559 -11.43 -12.42 8.18
C ALA A 559 -12.86 -12.79 7.79
N LEU A 560 -13.11 -14.05 7.41
CA LEU A 560 -14.47 -14.51 7.10
C LEU A 560 -15.44 -14.29 8.28
N LYS A 561 -15.03 -14.58 9.52
CA LYS A 561 -15.86 -14.36 10.71
C LYS A 561 -16.18 -12.88 10.94
N ARG A 562 -15.20 -11.99 10.73
CA ARG A 562 -15.44 -10.53 10.79
C ARG A 562 -16.41 -10.10 9.69
N LEU A 563 -16.25 -10.64 8.49
CA LEU A 563 -17.14 -10.35 7.35
C LEU A 563 -18.58 -10.77 7.62
N THR A 564 -18.79 -11.99 8.10
CA THR A 564 -20.14 -12.50 8.39
C THR A 564 -20.80 -11.70 9.51
N SER A 565 -20.05 -11.32 10.55
CA SER A 565 -20.54 -10.44 11.62
C SER A 565 -21.01 -9.08 11.09
N VAL A 566 -20.22 -8.42 10.23
CA VAL A 566 -20.60 -7.14 9.60
C VAL A 566 -21.81 -7.33 8.67
N PHE A 567 -21.81 -8.38 7.85
CA PHE A 567 -22.88 -8.63 6.88
C PHE A 567 -24.20 -9.03 7.54
N ALA A 568 -24.16 -9.60 8.75
CA ALA A 568 -25.35 -9.87 9.54
C ALA A 568 -25.92 -8.60 10.18
N THR A 569 -25.05 -7.67 10.61
CA THR A 569 -25.43 -6.52 11.44
C THR A 569 -25.62 -5.21 10.68
N SER A 570 -25.05 -5.06 9.47
CA SER A 570 -25.12 -3.83 8.69
C SER A 570 -25.35 -4.09 7.21
N ALA A 571 -26.55 -3.76 6.73
CA ALA A 571 -26.87 -3.74 5.31
C ALA A 571 -26.02 -2.74 4.54
N PHE A 572 -25.86 -1.52 5.08
CA PHE A 572 -25.14 -0.44 4.42
C PHE A 572 -23.66 -0.78 4.20
N LEU A 573 -22.96 -1.27 5.23
CA LEU A 573 -21.55 -1.64 5.08
C LEU A 573 -21.39 -2.84 4.15
N ALA A 574 -22.32 -3.81 4.19
CA ALA A 574 -22.30 -4.92 3.26
C ALA A 574 -22.46 -4.45 1.80
N GLU A 575 -23.46 -3.61 1.51
CA GLU A 575 -23.67 -3.03 0.18
C GLU A 575 -22.44 -2.23 -0.30
N ARG A 576 -21.80 -1.48 0.60
CA ARG A 576 -20.56 -0.74 0.29
C ARG A 576 -19.42 -1.69 -0.07
N VAL A 577 -19.25 -2.79 0.64
CA VAL A 577 -18.22 -3.81 0.34
C VAL A 577 -18.53 -4.54 -0.97
N ILE A 578 -19.80 -4.84 -1.25
CA ILE A 578 -20.22 -5.47 -2.50
C ILE A 578 -19.95 -4.55 -3.70
N ALA A 579 -20.30 -3.25 -3.58
CA ALA A 579 -20.05 -2.24 -4.59
C ALA A 579 -18.55 -1.91 -4.74
N HIS A 580 -17.80 -1.91 -3.63
CA HIS A 580 -16.38 -1.60 -3.57
C HIS A 580 -15.59 -2.68 -2.81
N PRO A 581 -15.29 -3.84 -3.44
CA PRO A 581 -14.61 -4.96 -2.77
C PRO A 581 -13.22 -4.64 -2.21
N LEU A 582 -12.61 -3.52 -2.58
CA LEU A 582 -11.35 -3.03 -2.00
C LEU A 582 -11.48 -2.79 -0.48
N LEU A 583 -12.69 -2.52 0.02
CA LEU A 583 -12.97 -2.35 1.45
C LEU A 583 -12.79 -3.64 2.26
N LEU A 584 -12.75 -4.81 1.61
CA LEU A 584 -12.38 -6.06 2.27
C LEU A 584 -11.01 -5.98 2.94
N ASP A 585 -10.08 -5.25 2.34
CA ASP A 585 -8.76 -5.05 2.91
C ASP A 585 -8.82 -4.37 4.28
N GLU A 586 -9.74 -3.39 4.48
CA GLU A 586 -9.91 -2.69 5.76
C GLU A 586 -10.49 -3.60 6.86
N LEU A 587 -11.30 -4.59 6.47
CA LEU A 587 -11.87 -5.57 7.38
C LEU A 587 -10.84 -6.61 7.83
N PHE A 588 -9.82 -6.84 7.01
CA PHE A 588 -8.86 -7.94 7.17
C PHE A 588 -7.48 -7.47 7.60
N ASP A 589 -7.24 -6.17 7.59
CA ASP A 589 -6.02 -5.60 8.14
C ASP A 589 -6.05 -5.74 9.67
N ASP A 590 -5.26 -6.67 10.20
CA ASP A 590 -5.22 -7.04 11.63
C ASP A 590 -4.63 -5.94 12.54
N ARG A 591 -4.53 -4.68 12.08
CA ARG A 591 -4.15 -3.51 12.88
C ARG A 591 -5.27 -3.11 13.84
N HIS A 592 -5.70 -4.02 14.70
CA HIS A 592 -6.78 -3.88 15.68
C HIS A 592 -6.56 -2.71 16.68
N GLU A 593 -5.39 -2.07 16.65
CA GLU A 593 -4.98 -0.94 17.48
C GLU A 593 -4.85 0.38 16.70
N ALA A 594 -5.22 0.42 15.41
CA ALA A 594 -5.14 1.67 14.66
C ALA A 594 -6.11 2.71 15.25
N PRO A 595 -5.66 3.95 15.50
CA PRO A 595 -6.53 4.99 16.02
C PRO A 595 -7.67 5.29 15.04
N VAL A 596 -8.79 5.78 15.60
CA VAL A 596 -9.94 6.25 14.83
C VAL A 596 -9.45 7.32 13.84
N PRO A 597 -9.84 7.24 12.55
CA PRO A 597 -9.40 8.21 11.56
C PRO A 597 -9.74 9.65 11.98
N ASP A 598 -8.72 10.50 12.03
CA ASP A 598 -8.85 11.95 12.21
C ASP A 598 -8.50 12.68 10.91
N ARG A 599 -8.61 14.00 10.93
CA ARG A 599 -8.35 14.82 9.73
C ARG A 599 -6.91 14.66 9.24
N ASP A 600 -5.94 14.78 10.14
CA ASP A 600 -4.51 14.80 9.79
C ASP A 600 -4.04 13.45 9.25
N SER A 601 -4.47 12.35 9.86
CA SER A 601 -4.17 11.00 9.38
C SER A 601 -4.75 10.73 8.00
N VAL A 602 -6.00 11.14 7.74
CA VAL A 602 -6.62 10.98 6.41
C VAL A 602 -5.94 11.87 5.36
N GLU A 603 -5.63 13.13 5.68
CA GLU A 603 -4.87 14.00 4.76
C GLU A 603 -3.47 13.43 4.46
N ALA A 604 -2.78 12.89 5.47
CA ALA A 604 -1.47 12.28 5.30
C ALA A 604 -1.52 11.02 4.41
N ASP A 605 -2.53 10.17 4.59
CA ASP A 605 -2.70 8.96 3.78
C ASP A 605 -3.05 9.29 2.32
N ILE A 606 -3.94 10.27 2.09
CA ILE A 606 -4.24 10.76 0.74
C ILE A 606 -2.97 11.31 0.08
N ARG A 607 -2.23 12.18 0.78
CA ARG A 607 -1.00 12.79 0.27
C ARG A 607 0.04 11.74 -0.11
N ARG A 608 0.24 10.73 0.74
CA ARG A 608 1.18 9.62 0.49
C ARG A 608 0.82 8.87 -0.79
N ARG A 609 -0.47 8.63 -1.05
CA ARG A 609 -0.91 7.93 -2.27
C ARG A 609 -0.79 8.78 -3.51
N LEU A 610 -1.17 10.06 -3.45
CA LEU A 610 -1.03 10.99 -4.57
C LEU A 610 0.44 11.20 -4.96
N ALA A 611 1.35 11.28 -3.98
CA ALA A 611 2.79 11.40 -4.23
C ALA A 611 3.39 10.19 -4.99
N ALA A 612 2.74 9.03 -4.93
CA ALA A 612 3.15 7.83 -5.67
C ALA A 612 2.66 7.83 -7.14
N MET A 613 1.97 8.88 -7.57
CA MET A 613 1.33 9.01 -8.89
C MET A 613 1.65 10.39 -9.53
N PRO A 614 2.93 10.71 -9.80
CA PRO A 614 3.34 12.05 -10.25
C PRO A 614 2.75 12.47 -11.60
N ASP A 615 2.42 11.50 -12.47
CA ASP A 615 1.90 11.74 -13.83
C ASP A 615 0.38 11.46 -13.95
N ALA A 616 -0.34 11.37 -12.82
CA ALA A 616 -1.77 11.12 -12.84
C ALA A 616 -2.59 12.34 -13.28
N ASP A 617 -3.65 12.08 -14.03
CA ASP A 617 -4.67 13.09 -14.31
C ASP A 617 -5.59 13.32 -13.11
N ALA A 618 -6.39 14.39 -13.18
CA ALA A 618 -7.30 14.76 -12.09
C ALA A 618 -8.34 13.66 -11.80
N GLU A 619 -8.77 12.87 -12.79
CA GLU A 619 -9.73 11.79 -12.58
C GLU A 619 -9.14 10.67 -11.72
N ALA A 620 -7.91 10.24 -12.04
CA ALA A 620 -7.18 9.24 -11.29
C ALA A 620 -6.88 9.69 -9.85
N GLU A 621 -6.58 10.97 -9.63
CA GLU A 621 -6.38 11.52 -8.30
C GLU A 621 -7.67 11.56 -7.48
N ILE A 622 -8.79 12.00 -8.08
CA ILE A 622 -10.10 12.00 -7.39
C ILE A 622 -10.55 10.58 -7.05
N GLU A 623 -10.26 9.59 -7.90
CA GLU A 623 -10.49 8.17 -7.58
C GLU A 623 -9.70 7.74 -6.34
N VAL A 624 -8.43 8.15 -6.20
CA VAL A 624 -7.62 7.85 -5.00
C VAL A 624 -8.19 8.52 -3.74
N VAL A 625 -8.62 9.78 -3.84
CA VAL A 625 -9.28 10.50 -2.73
C VAL A 625 -10.56 9.76 -2.33
N GLN A 626 -11.35 9.30 -3.30
CA GLN A 626 -12.59 8.55 -3.06
C GLN A 626 -12.32 7.22 -2.35
N GLU A 627 -11.30 6.48 -2.76
CA GLU A 627 -10.90 5.25 -2.08
C GLU A 627 -10.51 5.50 -0.63
N GLN A 628 -9.79 6.60 -0.33
CA GLN A 628 -9.40 6.93 1.05
C GLN A 628 -10.60 7.35 1.90
N ARG A 629 -11.49 8.15 1.35
CA ARG A 629 -12.74 8.54 2.01
C ARG A 629 -13.58 7.31 2.35
N LEU A 630 -13.77 6.40 1.39
CA LEU A 630 -14.52 5.16 1.60
C LEU A 630 -13.87 4.28 2.67
N ALA A 631 -12.55 4.10 2.63
CA ALA A 631 -11.81 3.32 3.62
C ALA A 631 -11.94 3.91 5.04
N ALA A 632 -11.76 5.23 5.19
CA ALA A 632 -11.88 5.90 6.48
C ALA A 632 -13.31 5.82 7.05
N ALA A 633 -14.33 6.09 6.23
CA ALA A 633 -15.72 5.98 6.64
C ALA A 633 -16.10 4.53 7.01
N PHE A 634 -15.57 3.55 6.28
CA PHE A 634 -15.78 2.14 6.57
C PHE A 634 -15.18 1.73 7.92
N ARG A 635 -13.94 2.14 8.22
CA ARG A 635 -13.29 1.92 9.52
C ARG A 635 -14.09 2.52 10.68
N ILE A 636 -14.56 3.76 10.53
CA ILE A 636 -15.43 4.41 11.52
C ILE A 636 -16.72 3.59 11.74
N GLY A 637 -17.32 3.06 10.67
CA GLY A 637 -18.49 2.18 10.75
C GLY A 637 -18.22 0.88 11.52
N LEU A 638 -17.06 0.25 11.29
CA LEU A 638 -16.64 -0.95 12.02
C LEU A 638 -16.41 -0.65 13.51
N ASP A 639 -15.75 0.46 13.85
CA ASP A 639 -15.50 0.85 15.23
C ASP A 639 -16.79 1.15 16.00
N PHE A 640 -17.74 1.83 15.35
CA PHE A 640 -19.04 2.11 15.93
C PHE A 640 -19.85 0.83 16.16
N LEU A 641 -19.92 -0.08 15.16
CA LEU A 641 -20.63 -1.37 15.32
C LEU A 641 -19.99 -2.27 16.38
N ALA A 642 -18.68 -2.20 16.54
CA ALA A 642 -17.96 -2.92 17.58
C ALA A 642 -18.07 -2.27 18.97
N GLY A 643 -18.73 -1.12 19.10
CA GLY A 643 -18.85 -0.37 20.36
C GLY A 643 -17.53 0.25 20.85
N ARG A 644 -16.53 0.39 19.97
CA ARG A 644 -15.23 1.00 20.30
C ARG A 644 -15.30 2.52 20.38
N ILE A 645 -16.27 3.12 19.69
CA ILE A 645 -16.59 4.55 19.73
C ILE A 645 -18.09 4.74 19.88
N ASP A 646 -18.48 5.83 20.54
CA ASP A 646 -19.87 6.24 20.63
C ASP A 646 -20.34 6.99 19.36
N ALA A 647 -21.63 7.34 19.33
CA ALA A 647 -22.25 8.00 18.19
C ALA A 647 -21.71 9.43 17.93
N VAL A 648 -21.34 10.15 18.99
CA VAL A 648 -20.82 11.52 18.89
C VAL A 648 -19.40 11.50 18.31
N ALA A 649 -18.57 10.59 18.80
CA ALA A 649 -17.22 10.35 18.29
C ALA A 649 -17.25 9.90 16.81
N ALA A 650 -18.15 8.97 16.45
CA ALA A 650 -18.33 8.53 15.07
C ALA A 650 -18.72 9.69 14.13
N ALA A 651 -19.69 10.52 14.53
CA ALA A 651 -20.14 11.65 13.72
C ALA A 651 -19.07 12.74 13.56
N ARG A 652 -18.28 12.97 14.62
CA ARG A 652 -17.12 13.87 14.59
C ARG A 652 -16.01 13.35 13.67
N ALA A 653 -15.71 12.05 13.72
CA ALA A 653 -14.73 11.42 12.84
C ALA A 653 -15.17 11.50 11.36
N LEU A 654 -16.45 11.26 11.07
CA LEU A 654 -17.00 11.42 9.71
C LEU A 654 -16.87 12.87 9.20
N ALA A 655 -17.09 13.86 10.06
CA ALA A 655 -16.84 15.27 9.73
C ALA A 655 -15.36 15.56 9.47
N ALA A 656 -14.45 14.99 10.26
CA ALA A 656 -13.01 15.11 10.04
C ALA A 656 -12.56 14.52 8.69
N VAL A 657 -13.13 13.38 8.29
CA VAL A 657 -12.92 12.80 6.95
C VAL A 657 -13.39 13.75 5.85
N ALA A 658 -14.59 14.32 5.98
CA ALA A 658 -15.11 15.27 5.00
C ALA A 658 -14.23 16.53 4.89
N GLU A 659 -13.73 17.06 6.00
CA GLU A 659 -12.79 18.17 6.02
C GLU A 659 -11.47 17.86 5.30
N ALA A 660 -10.88 16.68 5.55
CA ALA A 660 -9.66 16.24 4.89
C ALA A 660 -9.84 16.11 3.36
N VAL A 661 -11.00 15.61 2.94
CA VAL A 661 -11.39 15.52 1.52
C VAL A 661 -11.55 16.92 0.93
N LEU A 662 -12.28 17.83 1.58
CA LEU A 662 -12.48 19.20 1.10
C LEU A 662 -11.16 19.96 0.97
N ALA A 663 -10.26 19.86 1.95
CA ALA A 663 -8.94 20.46 1.90
C ALA A 663 -8.12 19.93 0.72
N THR A 664 -8.19 18.62 0.46
CA THR A 664 -7.47 18.02 -0.67
C THR A 664 -8.08 18.39 -2.01
N VAL A 665 -9.40 18.34 -2.15
CA VAL A 665 -10.10 18.73 -3.38
C VAL A 665 -9.86 20.19 -3.72
N LEU A 666 -9.82 21.08 -2.72
CA LEU A 666 -9.47 22.49 -2.93
C LEU A 666 -8.06 22.63 -3.53
N ARG A 667 -7.05 21.97 -2.96
CA ARG A 667 -5.68 21.98 -3.49
C ARG A 667 -5.61 21.44 -4.92
N LEU A 668 -6.34 20.36 -5.23
CA LEU A 668 -6.40 19.80 -6.58
C LEU A 668 -7.07 20.78 -7.56
N ALA A 669 -8.18 21.40 -7.18
CA ALA A 669 -8.89 22.38 -7.98
C ALA A 669 -8.05 23.64 -8.23
N GLU A 670 -7.27 24.10 -7.24
CA GLU A 670 -6.33 25.21 -7.39
C GLU A 670 -5.21 24.87 -8.36
N ARG A 671 -4.61 23.68 -8.23
CA ARG A 671 -3.54 23.25 -9.14
C ARG A 671 -4.05 23.15 -10.58
N ASP A 672 -5.21 22.53 -10.77
CA ASP A 672 -5.85 22.38 -12.08
C ASP A 672 -6.19 23.75 -12.71
N LEU A 673 -6.78 24.67 -11.94
CA LEU A 673 -7.11 26.01 -12.43
C LEU A 673 -5.85 26.82 -12.78
N ALA A 674 -4.78 26.66 -11.99
CA ALA A 674 -3.51 27.36 -12.18
C ALA A 674 -2.80 26.99 -13.49
N VAL A 675 -3.02 25.79 -14.04
CA VAL A 675 -2.45 25.39 -15.34
C VAL A 675 -2.85 26.36 -16.46
N ASN A 676 -4.11 26.80 -16.47
CA ASN A 676 -4.64 27.66 -17.55
C ASN A 676 -4.70 29.15 -17.17
N HIS A 677 -4.89 29.46 -15.89
CA HIS A 677 -5.17 30.82 -15.44
C HIS A 677 -4.07 31.39 -14.54
N GLY A 678 -3.11 30.58 -14.10
CA GLY A 678 -2.12 30.96 -13.11
C GLY A 678 -2.71 31.13 -11.71
N ARG A 679 -1.94 31.73 -10.81
CA ARG A 679 -2.37 32.07 -9.44
C ARG A 679 -2.56 33.59 -9.33
N LEU A 680 -3.44 34.05 -8.44
CA LEU A 680 -3.50 35.47 -8.07
C LEU A 680 -2.19 35.89 -7.36
N PRO A 681 -1.77 37.17 -7.48
CA PRO A 681 -0.57 37.70 -6.83
C PRO A 681 -0.62 37.54 -5.30
N ASP A 682 0.56 37.51 -4.67
CA ASP A 682 0.79 37.42 -3.22
C ASP A 682 0.17 36.20 -2.50
N ARG A 683 -0.27 35.16 -3.25
CA ARG A 683 -0.72 33.90 -2.65
C ARG A 683 0.44 33.03 -2.18
N THR A 684 0.38 32.62 -0.92
CA THR A 684 1.14 31.50 -0.35
C THR A 684 0.24 30.25 -0.22
N GLU A 685 0.78 29.12 0.22
CA GLU A 685 -0.04 27.92 0.52
C GLU A 685 -1.07 28.18 1.63
N GLU A 686 -0.78 29.10 2.56
CA GLU A 686 -1.65 29.44 3.69
C GLU A 686 -2.63 30.58 3.35
N SER A 687 -2.32 31.40 2.35
CA SER A 687 -3.08 32.58 1.94
C SER A 687 -3.79 32.35 0.61
N SER A 688 -4.79 31.47 0.64
CA SER A 688 -5.58 31.11 -0.52
C SER A 688 -6.59 32.22 -0.93
N GLY A 689 -7.03 33.06 -0.02
CA GLY A 689 -8.09 34.04 -0.28
C GLY A 689 -9.45 33.42 -0.64
N LEU A 690 -9.62 32.09 -0.53
CA LEU A 690 -10.92 31.39 -0.55
C LEU A 690 -11.06 30.57 0.73
N VAL A 691 -12.21 30.64 1.39
CA VAL A 691 -12.58 29.75 2.50
C VAL A 691 -13.88 29.02 2.16
N ILE A 692 -13.90 27.72 2.48
CA ILE A 692 -15.08 26.88 2.42
C ILE A 692 -15.65 26.81 3.83
N LEU A 693 -16.92 27.17 3.97
CA LEU A 693 -17.67 27.05 5.22
C LEU A 693 -18.54 25.80 5.18
N GLY A 694 -18.50 25.01 6.26
CA GLY A 694 -19.42 23.93 6.48
C GLY A 694 -20.61 24.41 7.30
N TYR A 695 -21.82 24.16 6.82
CA TYR A 695 -23.09 24.37 7.51
C TYR A 695 -23.68 23.04 7.97
N GLY A 696 -24.84 23.10 8.65
CA GLY A 696 -25.61 21.92 9.03
C GLY A 696 -24.78 20.90 9.81
N SER A 697 -24.93 19.63 9.44
CA SER A 697 -24.21 18.52 10.08
C SER A 697 -22.69 18.61 9.93
N LEU A 698 -22.16 19.12 8.81
CA LEU A 698 -20.71 19.30 8.64
C LEU A 698 -20.18 20.39 9.58
N GLY A 699 -20.85 21.55 9.59
CA GLY A 699 -20.50 22.68 10.44
C GLY A 699 -20.53 22.33 11.92
N GLY A 700 -21.57 21.61 12.34
CA GLY A 700 -21.69 21.10 13.69
C GLY A 700 -21.04 19.74 13.94
N ARG A 701 -20.12 19.24 13.10
CA ARG A 701 -19.37 17.99 13.33
C ARG A 701 -20.24 16.77 13.70
N GLU A 702 -21.43 16.69 13.12
CA GLU A 702 -22.45 15.66 13.37
C GLU A 702 -22.89 15.01 12.04
N LEU A 703 -21.92 14.64 11.20
CA LEU A 703 -22.20 13.93 9.94
C LEU A 703 -22.63 12.48 10.23
N GLY A 704 -23.58 11.98 9.45
CA GLY A 704 -23.88 10.55 9.34
C GLY A 704 -23.22 9.92 8.11
N PHE A 705 -23.26 8.60 8.02
CA PHE A 705 -22.63 7.83 6.93
C PHE A 705 -23.14 8.14 5.51
N GLY A 706 -24.34 8.71 5.41
CA GLY A 706 -24.97 9.11 4.14
C GLY A 706 -25.35 10.59 4.12
N SER A 707 -24.65 11.45 4.87
CA SER A 707 -24.93 12.88 4.87
C SER A 707 -24.36 13.59 3.64
N ASP A 708 -25.11 14.56 3.14
CA ASP A 708 -24.65 15.55 2.16
C ASP A 708 -23.75 16.59 2.84
N LEU A 709 -23.00 17.36 2.05
CA LEU A 709 -22.20 18.48 2.55
C LEU A 709 -22.87 19.82 2.25
N ASP A 710 -23.32 20.51 3.30
CA ASP A 710 -23.82 21.89 3.22
C ASP A 710 -22.64 22.87 3.17
N LEU A 711 -22.37 23.48 2.01
CA LEU A 711 -21.19 24.31 1.76
C LEU A 711 -21.55 25.75 1.36
N VAL A 712 -20.80 26.71 1.89
CA VAL A 712 -20.80 28.11 1.42
C VAL A 712 -19.36 28.53 1.13
N PHE A 713 -19.14 29.21 0.00
CA PHE A 713 -17.81 29.64 -0.44
C PHE A 713 -17.67 31.15 -0.28
N LEU A 714 -16.64 31.58 0.46
CA LEU A 714 -16.30 32.98 0.63
C LEU A 714 -14.90 33.28 0.12
N TYR A 715 -14.67 34.49 -0.40
CA TYR A 715 -13.34 34.94 -0.81
C TYR A 715 -12.98 36.31 -0.21
N ASP A 716 -11.69 36.65 -0.24
CA ASP A 716 -11.21 37.93 0.25
C ASP A 716 -11.52 39.07 -0.73
N ALA A 717 -12.27 40.08 -0.27
CA ALA A 717 -12.68 41.21 -1.10
C ALA A 717 -11.48 41.99 -1.66
N ALA A 718 -10.35 42.02 -0.94
CA ALA A 718 -9.12 42.67 -1.38
C ALA A 718 -8.57 42.09 -2.70
N LEU A 719 -8.87 40.81 -2.97
CA LEU A 719 -8.43 40.11 -4.17
C LEU A 719 -9.45 40.14 -5.30
N ALA A 720 -10.63 40.75 -5.11
CA ALA A 720 -11.71 40.75 -6.10
C ALA A 720 -11.29 41.32 -7.47
N GLN A 721 -10.44 42.35 -7.45
CA GLN A 721 -9.96 43.07 -8.64
C GLN A 721 -8.54 42.65 -9.05
N ALA A 722 -7.89 41.74 -8.31
CA ALA A 722 -6.57 41.25 -8.67
C ALA A 722 -6.68 40.34 -9.92
N GLU A 723 -5.66 40.35 -10.79
CA GLU A 723 -5.61 39.50 -11.97
C GLU A 723 -4.68 38.29 -11.76
N SER A 724 -5.09 37.12 -12.24
CA SER A 724 -4.31 35.89 -12.13
C SER A 724 -3.14 35.84 -13.13
N LEU A 725 -1.99 35.31 -12.69
CA LEU A 725 -0.71 35.33 -13.40
C LEU A 725 -0.53 34.11 -14.32
N GLY A 726 -1.36 33.96 -15.35
CA GLY A 726 -1.29 32.83 -16.27
C GLY A 726 -1.66 33.15 -17.70
N PRO A 727 -1.64 32.16 -18.61
CA PRO A 727 -1.81 32.40 -20.04
C PRO A 727 -3.22 32.90 -20.42
N ARG A 728 -4.22 32.69 -19.55
CA ARG A 728 -5.57 33.26 -19.68
C ARG A 728 -5.97 33.92 -18.35
N PRO A 729 -5.58 35.17 -18.09
CA PRO A 729 -5.84 35.82 -16.80
C PRO A 729 -7.34 35.95 -16.53
N LEU A 730 -7.70 35.91 -15.25
CA LEU A 730 -9.05 36.19 -14.73
C LEU A 730 -8.95 37.22 -13.61
N ASP A 731 -9.92 38.11 -13.53
CA ASP A 731 -10.14 38.90 -12.32
C ASP A 731 -10.51 37.99 -11.14
N GLY A 732 -10.16 38.39 -9.93
CA GLY A 732 -10.27 37.55 -8.74
C GLY A 732 -11.69 37.06 -8.46
N ALA A 733 -12.70 37.90 -8.67
CA ALA A 733 -14.10 37.47 -8.50
C ALA A 733 -14.46 36.30 -9.44
N ARG A 734 -14.08 36.38 -10.73
CA ARG A 734 -14.25 35.26 -11.68
C ARG A 734 -13.35 34.08 -11.38
N TYR A 735 -12.12 34.32 -10.91
CA TYR A 735 -11.18 33.28 -10.52
C TYR A 735 -11.76 32.41 -9.39
N TYR A 736 -12.23 33.04 -8.31
CA TYR A 736 -12.83 32.32 -7.17
C TYR A 736 -14.16 31.66 -7.53
N ALA A 737 -14.95 32.25 -8.43
CA ALA A 737 -16.17 31.60 -8.91
C ALA A 737 -15.85 30.30 -9.66
N ARG A 738 -14.83 30.31 -10.54
CA ARG A 738 -14.37 29.09 -11.24
C ARG A 738 -13.75 28.09 -10.28
N LEU A 739 -13.00 28.54 -9.29
CA LEU A 739 -12.42 27.66 -8.27
C LEU A 739 -13.51 26.94 -7.47
N ALA A 740 -14.52 27.66 -6.99
CA ALA A 740 -15.66 27.07 -6.28
C ALA A 740 -16.44 26.08 -7.17
N GLN A 741 -16.68 26.43 -8.44
CA GLN A 741 -17.30 25.52 -9.42
C GLN A 741 -16.47 24.24 -9.61
N ARG A 742 -15.13 24.37 -9.67
CA ARG A 742 -14.23 23.23 -9.84
C ARG A 742 -14.22 22.32 -8.62
N VAL A 743 -14.25 22.88 -7.42
CA VAL A 743 -14.41 22.11 -6.16
C VAL A 743 -15.72 21.33 -6.16
N VAL A 744 -16.84 21.98 -6.47
CA VAL A 744 -18.15 21.30 -6.55
C VAL A 744 -18.14 20.20 -7.63
N HIS A 745 -17.55 20.46 -8.78
CA HIS A 745 -17.40 19.47 -9.84
C HIS A 745 -16.60 18.25 -9.38
N PHE A 746 -15.45 18.44 -8.73
CA PHE A 746 -14.63 17.33 -8.23
C PHE A 746 -15.33 16.53 -7.13
N LEU A 747 -16.11 17.17 -6.25
CA LEU A 747 -16.88 16.46 -5.22
C LEU A 747 -18.00 15.58 -5.82
N THR A 748 -18.62 16.05 -6.90
CA THR A 748 -19.84 15.43 -7.47
C THR A 748 -19.58 14.58 -8.72
N THR A 749 -18.37 14.59 -9.27
CA THR A 749 -18.02 13.77 -10.45
C THR A 749 -18.13 12.28 -10.12
N LEU A 750 -18.75 11.53 -11.02
CA LEU A 750 -18.92 10.09 -10.88
C LEU A 750 -17.65 9.37 -11.33
N THR A 751 -16.93 8.79 -10.39
CA THR A 751 -15.75 7.95 -10.65
C THR A 751 -16.12 6.46 -10.65
N ARG A 752 -15.14 5.56 -10.83
CA ARG A 752 -15.37 4.10 -10.74
C ARG A 752 -15.81 3.70 -9.32
N SER A 753 -15.37 4.47 -8.33
CA SER A 753 -15.75 4.31 -6.92
C SER A 753 -16.91 5.21 -6.48
N GLY A 754 -17.66 5.80 -7.41
CA GLY A 754 -18.79 6.69 -7.12
C GLY A 754 -18.38 8.16 -6.94
N ARG A 755 -19.27 8.96 -6.32
CA ARG A 755 -19.02 10.38 -6.01
C ARG A 755 -18.37 10.52 -4.63
N LEU A 756 -17.60 11.60 -4.42
CA LEU A 756 -17.05 11.92 -3.09
C LEU A 756 -18.17 12.24 -2.11
N TYR A 757 -18.95 13.26 -2.44
CA TYR A 757 -20.11 13.70 -1.67
C TYR A 757 -21.16 14.32 -2.57
N GLU A 758 -22.43 14.20 -2.19
CA GLU A 758 -23.44 15.16 -2.64
C GLU A 758 -23.21 16.49 -1.92
N VAL A 759 -23.43 17.59 -2.64
CA VAL A 759 -23.13 18.94 -2.16
C VAL A 759 -24.38 19.80 -2.23
N ASP A 760 -24.74 20.42 -1.10
CA ASP A 760 -25.80 21.40 -1.00
C ASP A 760 -25.20 22.79 -0.76
N VAL A 761 -25.45 23.71 -1.70
CA VAL A 761 -24.97 25.09 -1.62
C VAL A 761 -26.10 26.09 -1.37
N ARG A 762 -27.30 25.63 -0.96
CA ARG A 762 -28.50 26.47 -0.87
C ARG A 762 -28.52 27.42 0.33
N LEU A 763 -27.66 27.23 1.32
CA LEU A 763 -27.54 28.09 2.50
C LEU A 763 -26.69 29.36 2.27
N ARG A 764 -26.21 29.58 1.05
CA ARG A 764 -25.52 30.83 0.68
C ARG A 764 -26.51 32.00 0.55
N PRO A 765 -26.04 33.27 0.63
CA PRO A 765 -26.89 34.44 0.45
C PRO A 765 -27.76 34.37 -0.81
N ASP A 766 -29.04 34.75 -0.68
CA ASP A 766 -30.06 34.67 -1.75
C ASP A 766 -30.31 33.23 -2.30
N GLY A 767 -29.82 32.22 -1.59
CA GLY A 767 -30.03 30.80 -1.86
C GLY A 767 -29.66 30.37 -3.27
N GLY A 768 -30.51 29.56 -3.91
CA GLY A 768 -30.28 29.04 -5.26
C GLY A 768 -30.11 30.12 -6.35
N LYS A 769 -30.59 31.35 -6.11
CA LYS A 769 -30.51 32.48 -7.05
C LYS A 769 -29.25 33.34 -6.84
N GLY A 770 -28.56 33.19 -5.71
CA GLY A 770 -27.33 33.91 -5.40
C GLY A 770 -26.10 33.34 -6.11
N LEU A 771 -25.03 34.14 -6.16
CA LEU A 771 -23.72 33.72 -6.66
C LEU A 771 -23.19 32.52 -5.86
N LEU A 772 -22.47 31.61 -6.51
CA LEU A 772 -21.89 30.43 -5.84
C LEU A 772 -20.85 30.82 -4.78
N VAL A 773 -20.10 31.90 -5.05
CA VAL A 773 -19.09 32.47 -4.16
C VAL A 773 -19.42 33.94 -3.92
N THR A 774 -19.18 34.43 -2.71
CA THR A 774 -19.36 35.84 -2.33
C THR A 774 -18.15 36.34 -1.55
N SER A 775 -17.89 37.66 -1.55
CA SER A 775 -16.83 38.19 -0.70
C SER A 775 -17.28 38.15 0.76
N LEU A 776 -16.33 38.02 1.70
CA LEU A 776 -16.65 38.03 3.12
C LEU A 776 -17.43 39.30 3.52
N ASP A 777 -17.03 40.47 3.01
CA ASP A 777 -17.70 41.74 3.34
C ASP A 777 -19.16 41.77 2.85
N ALA A 778 -19.43 41.30 1.63
CA ALA A 778 -20.79 41.22 1.09
C ALA A 778 -21.64 40.20 1.85
N TYR A 779 -21.03 39.08 2.24
CA TYR A 779 -21.67 38.06 3.07
C TYR A 779 -22.07 38.62 4.44
N VAL A 780 -21.17 39.35 5.12
CA VAL A 780 -21.45 39.98 6.42
C VAL A 780 -22.53 41.05 6.30
N ALA A 781 -22.47 41.90 5.26
CA ALA A 781 -23.52 42.89 5.00
C ALA A 781 -24.89 42.23 4.81
N TYR A 782 -24.96 41.16 4.03
CA TYR A 782 -26.19 40.37 3.86
C TYR A 782 -26.71 39.83 5.19
N GLN A 783 -25.84 39.22 6.00
CA GLN A 783 -26.21 38.65 7.30
C GLN A 783 -26.70 39.70 8.31
N ARG A 784 -26.23 40.95 8.23
CA ARG A 784 -26.69 42.06 9.09
C ARG A 784 -28.01 42.66 8.62
N GLU A 785 -28.17 42.85 7.32
CA GLU A 785 -29.23 43.73 6.79
C GLU A 785 -30.44 42.96 6.27
N ARG A 786 -30.26 41.71 5.83
CA ARG A 786 -31.26 40.98 5.03
C ARG A 786 -31.59 39.59 5.54
N ALA A 787 -30.70 38.97 6.32
CA ALA A 787 -30.87 37.59 6.75
C ALA A 787 -32.03 37.41 7.73
N TRP A 788 -32.73 36.29 7.58
CA TRP A 788 -33.81 35.89 8.47
C TRP A 788 -33.27 35.17 9.71
N THR A 789 -34.07 35.13 10.78
CA THR A 789 -33.71 34.42 12.04
C THR A 789 -33.29 32.97 11.83
N TRP A 790 -33.91 32.25 10.88
CA TRP A 790 -33.53 30.86 10.57
C TRP A 790 -32.14 30.75 9.90
N GLU A 791 -31.69 31.79 9.20
CA GLU A 791 -30.33 31.84 8.64
C GLU A 791 -29.31 32.07 9.75
N HIS A 792 -29.65 32.89 10.75
CA HIS A 792 -28.84 33.01 11.97
C HIS A 792 -28.83 31.72 12.79
N GLN A 793 -29.95 30.98 12.86
CA GLN A 793 -29.96 29.62 13.44
C GLN A 793 -28.98 28.69 12.71
N ALA A 794 -28.98 28.70 11.38
CA ALA A 794 -28.03 27.91 10.58
C ALA A 794 -26.57 28.38 10.78
N LEU A 795 -26.35 29.69 10.96
CA LEU A 795 -25.04 30.31 11.21
C LEU A 795 -24.42 29.87 12.55
N VAL A 796 -25.22 29.50 13.56
CA VAL A 796 -24.72 28.93 14.83
C VAL A 796 -23.77 27.77 14.58
N ARG A 797 -24.13 26.90 13.63
CA ARG A 797 -23.35 25.70 13.28
C ARG A 797 -22.22 25.97 12.28
N ALA A 798 -22.26 27.10 11.58
CA ALA A 798 -21.34 27.37 10.50
C ALA A 798 -19.90 27.56 10.99
N ARG A 799 -18.93 27.00 10.27
CA ARG A 799 -17.50 27.19 10.53
C ARG A 799 -16.67 27.02 9.28
N ALA A 800 -15.46 27.57 9.28
CA ALA A 800 -14.46 27.25 8.25
C ALA A 800 -14.08 25.75 8.34
N VAL A 801 -14.09 25.08 7.19
CA VAL A 801 -13.73 23.65 7.07
C VAL A 801 -12.49 23.42 6.21
N ALA A 802 -12.27 24.27 5.20
CA ALA A 802 -11.10 24.22 4.32
C ALA A 802 -10.82 25.59 3.71
N GLY A 803 -9.59 25.79 3.21
CA GLY A 803 -9.15 27.02 2.57
C GLY A 803 -8.33 27.94 3.47
N ASP A 804 -8.37 29.23 3.19
CA ASP A 804 -7.56 30.27 3.82
C ASP A 804 -7.84 30.40 5.32
N VAL A 805 -6.79 30.23 6.12
CA VAL A 805 -6.87 30.22 7.59
C VAL A 805 -7.18 31.62 8.14
N ALA A 806 -6.58 32.66 7.57
CA ALA A 806 -6.77 34.03 8.02
C ALA A 806 -8.19 34.53 7.70
N LEU A 807 -8.69 34.24 6.50
CA LEU A 807 -10.06 34.54 6.09
C LEU A 807 -11.08 33.75 6.92
N GLY A 808 -10.80 32.47 7.20
CA GLY A 808 -11.63 31.65 8.09
C GLY A 808 -11.72 32.20 9.52
N ARG A 809 -10.62 32.74 10.06
CA ARG A 809 -10.61 33.42 11.36
C ARG A 809 -11.46 34.69 11.34
N ARG A 810 -11.31 35.54 10.32
CA ARG A 810 -12.13 36.76 10.13
C ARG A 810 -13.61 36.42 10.02
N PHE A 811 -13.97 35.35 9.30
CA PHE A 811 -15.35 34.85 9.28
C PHE A 811 -15.83 34.46 10.68
N GLY A 812 -15.01 33.75 11.46
CA GLY A 812 -15.35 33.36 12.84
C GLY A 812 -15.62 34.55 13.75
N GLU A 813 -14.82 35.60 13.64
CA GLU A 813 -15.00 36.87 14.37
C GLU A 813 -16.35 37.52 14.00
N HIS A 814 -16.63 37.70 12.70
CA HIS A 814 -17.90 38.27 12.26
C HIS A 814 -19.12 37.39 12.58
N ARG A 815 -18.98 36.06 12.49
CA ARG A 815 -20.02 35.12 12.94
C ARG A 815 -20.36 35.37 14.40
N ASN A 816 -19.35 35.50 15.26
CA ASN A 816 -19.58 35.75 16.69
C ASN A 816 -20.26 37.10 16.92
N GLU A 817 -19.84 38.16 16.21
CA GLU A 817 -20.49 39.47 16.27
C GLU A 817 -21.97 39.41 15.85
N LEU A 818 -22.28 38.70 14.76
CA LEU A 818 -23.63 38.54 14.24
C LEU A 818 -24.53 37.77 15.22
N LEU A 819 -24.03 36.68 15.78
CA LEU A 819 -24.77 35.85 16.75
C LEU A 819 -24.89 36.51 18.13
N ALA A 820 -24.04 37.48 18.45
CA ALA A 820 -24.10 38.30 19.66
C ALA A 820 -24.95 39.56 19.50
N ALA A 821 -25.64 39.74 18.36
CA ALA A 821 -26.52 40.89 18.16
C ALA A 821 -27.69 40.87 19.15
N PRO A 822 -28.14 42.02 19.66
CA PRO A 822 -29.29 42.09 20.57
C PRO A 822 -30.57 41.64 19.85
N VAL A 823 -31.34 40.79 20.51
CA VAL A 823 -32.61 40.23 19.99
C VAL A 823 -33.77 40.54 20.93
N ASP A 824 -34.96 40.71 20.37
CA ASP A 824 -36.21 40.63 21.13
C ASP A 824 -36.47 39.15 21.43
N VAL A 825 -36.34 38.77 22.70
CA VAL A 825 -36.42 37.38 23.15
C VAL A 825 -37.76 36.74 22.81
N GLN A 826 -38.87 37.46 23.01
CA GLN A 826 -40.19 36.89 22.73
C GLN A 826 -40.37 36.68 21.23
N ARG A 827 -40.00 37.68 20.42
CA ARG A 827 -40.06 37.55 18.96
C ARG A 827 -39.16 36.44 18.43
N LEU A 828 -37.97 36.25 19.02
CA LEU A 828 -37.06 35.15 18.67
C LEU A 828 -37.72 33.79 18.93
N HIS A 829 -38.30 33.61 20.12
CA HIS A 829 -38.99 32.37 20.49
C HIS A 829 -40.13 32.06 19.52
N ASP A 830 -40.99 33.05 19.25
CA ASP A 830 -42.13 32.90 18.33
C ASP A 830 -41.64 32.49 16.93
N GLN A 831 -40.61 33.16 16.39
CA GLN A 831 -40.06 32.84 15.07
C GLN A 831 -39.44 31.45 14.98
N ILE A 832 -38.74 31.00 16.02
CA ILE A 832 -38.13 29.67 16.07
C ILE A 832 -39.22 28.59 16.17
N VAL A 833 -40.23 28.79 17.02
CA VAL A 833 -41.36 27.86 17.17
C VAL A 833 -42.18 27.76 15.89
N ASP A 834 -42.52 28.89 15.26
CA ASP A 834 -43.27 28.94 14.00
C ASP A 834 -42.51 28.27 12.86
N MET A 835 -41.20 28.51 12.76
CA MET A 835 -40.35 27.84 11.79
C MET A 835 -40.33 26.33 12.03
N ARG A 836 -40.15 25.91 13.29
CA ARG A 836 -40.08 24.49 13.62
C ARG A 836 -41.40 23.76 13.34
N ALA A 837 -42.54 24.39 13.65
CA ALA A 837 -43.87 23.85 13.41
C ALA A 837 -44.13 23.63 11.91
N ARG A 838 -43.79 24.62 11.06
CA ARG A 838 -43.86 24.47 9.59
C ARG A 838 -43.00 23.30 9.11
N TRP A 839 -41.74 23.26 9.53
CA TRP A 839 -40.82 22.19 9.14
C TRP A 839 -41.30 20.80 9.57
N ARG A 840 -41.87 20.68 10.78
CA ARG A 840 -42.42 19.42 11.29
C ARG A 840 -43.59 18.94 10.44
N SER A 841 -44.50 19.85 10.08
CA SER A 841 -45.71 19.52 9.30
C SER A 841 -45.42 18.86 7.95
N GLU A 842 -44.26 19.15 7.36
CA GLU A 842 -43.86 18.60 6.06
C GLU A 842 -43.02 17.32 6.18
N ARG A 843 -42.22 17.21 7.24
CA ARG A 843 -41.11 16.24 7.33
C ARG A 843 -41.24 15.19 8.42
N ASP A 844 -42.06 15.42 9.44
CA ASP A 844 -42.30 14.41 10.47
C ASP A 844 -43.06 13.22 9.89
N ARG A 845 -42.55 12.02 10.16
CA ARG A 845 -43.12 10.74 9.75
C ARG A 845 -43.51 9.88 10.95
N SER A 846 -43.54 10.48 12.15
CA SER A 846 -44.02 9.82 13.37
C SER A 846 -45.52 9.54 13.29
N ASP A 847 -45.92 8.42 13.88
CA ASP A 847 -47.32 8.04 14.07
C ASP A 847 -47.51 7.45 15.49
N ALA A 848 -48.63 6.77 15.73
CA ALA A 848 -48.94 6.17 17.04
C ALA A 848 -47.97 5.04 17.43
N GLU A 849 -47.35 4.36 16.46
CA GLU A 849 -46.46 3.21 16.70
C GLU A 849 -44.99 3.53 16.44
N ARG A 850 -44.73 4.55 15.63
CA ARG A 850 -43.41 4.89 15.11
C ARG A 850 -43.01 6.32 15.42
N PHE A 851 -41.72 6.53 15.60
CA PHE A 851 -41.10 7.80 15.93
C PHE A 851 -40.00 8.13 14.92
N ASP A 852 -40.06 9.32 14.33
CA ASP A 852 -38.98 9.87 13.51
C ASP A 852 -37.90 10.46 14.43
N LEU A 853 -36.74 9.80 14.51
CA LEU A 853 -35.64 10.19 15.40
C LEU A 853 -35.13 11.62 15.14
N LYS A 854 -35.29 12.11 13.90
CA LYS A 854 -34.81 13.44 13.50
C LYS A 854 -35.92 14.46 13.61
N GLN A 855 -37.08 14.19 13.01
CA GLN A 855 -38.15 15.17 12.80
C GLN A 855 -39.27 15.10 13.84
N GLY A 856 -39.35 14.03 14.63
CA GLY A 856 -40.38 13.81 15.63
C GLY A 856 -40.36 14.87 16.73
N TYR A 857 -41.49 14.98 17.44
CA TYR A 857 -41.61 15.83 18.62
C TYR A 857 -40.68 15.35 19.74
N GLY A 858 -39.75 16.19 20.19
CA GLY A 858 -38.65 15.81 21.09
C GLY A 858 -37.47 15.12 20.40
N GLY A 859 -37.45 15.07 19.06
CA GLY A 859 -36.37 14.48 18.27
C GLY A 859 -35.12 15.36 18.17
N LEU A 860 -34.12 14.90 17.39
CA LEU A 860 -32.83 15.60 17.25
C LEU A 860 -32.97 17.05 16.74
N VAL A 861 -33.92 17.33 15.85
CA VAL A 861 -34.11 18.69 15.31
C VAL A 861 -34.74 19.63 16.35
N ASP A 862 -35.55 19.13 17.28
CA ASP A 862 -36.08 19.95 18.38
C ASP A 862 -34.95 20.38 19.31
N LEU A 863 -34.06 19.43 19.64
CA LEU A 863 -32.87 19.69 20.41
C LEU A 863 -31.95 20.69 19.70
N GLU A 864 -31.74 20.54 18.39
CA GLU A 864 -30.95 21.48 17.59
C GLU A 864 -31.56 22.90 17.60
N PHE A 865 -32.87 23.03 17.39
CA PHE A 865 -33.56 24.33 17.40
C PHE A 865 -33.50 24.99 18.78
N LEU A 866 -33.66 24.21 19.86
CA LEU A 866 -33.51 24.68 21.23
C LEU A 866 -32.11 25.27 21.46
N LEU A 867 -31.05 24.52 21.13
CA LEU A 867 -29.67 24.97 21.36
C LEU A 867 -29.33 26.21 20.51
N GLN A 868 -29.77 26.25 19.25
CA GLN A 868 -29.62 27.44 18.40
C GLN A 868 -30.33 28.65 18.99
N GLY A 869 -31.55 28.47 19.51
CA GLY A 869 -32.29 29.51 20.21
C GLY A 869 -31.55 30.03 21.44
N LEU A 870 -30.98 29.14 22.26
CA LEU A 870 -30.16 29.53 23.41
C LEU A 870 -28.93 30.33 23.00
N VAL A 871 -28.25 29.94 21.92
CA VAL A 871 -27.09 30.69 21.40
C VAL A 871 -27.51 32.10 20.95
N LEU A 872 -28.60 32.24 20.20
CA LEU A 872 -29.08 33.54 19.73
C LEU A 872 -29.59 34.43 20.86
N GLN A 873 -30.20 33.84 21.88
CA GLN A 873 -30.71 34.57 23.05
C GLN A 873 -29.60 35.03 23.99
N HIS A 874 -28.58 34.19 24.20
CA HIS A 874 -27.59 34.38 25.27
C HIS A 874 -26.16 34.65 24.78
N GLY A 875 -25.90 34.57 23.47
CA GLY A 875 -24.55 34.70 22.90
C GLY A 875 -23.87 36.03 23.23
N ALA A 876 -24.63 37.12 23.31
CA ALA A 876 -24.14 38.44 23.72
C ALA A 876 -23.64 38.46 25.18
N ALA A 877 -24.38 37.84 26.09
CA ALA A 877 -24.07 37.80 27.52
C ALA A 877 -23.01 36.73 27.85
N HIS A 878 -22.99 35.64 27.08
CA HIS A 878 -22.15 34.47 27.31
C HIS A 878 -21.39 34.08 26.02
N PRO A 879 -20.29 34.78 25.67
CA PRO A 879 -19.52 34.51 24.45
C PRO A 879 -18.99 33.09 24.31
N ALA A 880 -18.86 32.34 25.42
CA ALA A 880 -18.47 30.93 25.39
C ALA A 880 -19.42 30.08 24.52
N LEU A 881 -20.73 30.40 24.49
CA LEU A 881 -21.72 29.71 23.64
C LEU A 881 -21.39 29.83 22.14
N LEU A 882 -20.75 30.92 21.74
CA LEU A 882 -20.39 31.18 20.34
C LEU A 882 -19.21 30.33 19.86
N THR A 883 -18.45 29.73 20.78
CA THR A 883 -17.28 28.90 20.45
C THR A 883 -17.64 27.47 20.05
N ALA A 884 -18.82 26.99 20.43
CA ALA A 884 -19.31 25.66 20.10
C ALA A 884 -20.28 25.70 18.90
N SER A 885 -20.23 24.68 18.05
CA SER A 885 -21.11 24.53 16.87
C SER A 885 -21.87 23.21 16.83
N ASN A 886 -21.52 22.26 17.71
CA ASN A 886 -22.15 20.94 17.82
C ASN A 886 -22.98 20.84 19.09
N SER A 887 -24.00 19.97 19.06
CA SER A 887 -25.01 19.89 20.10
C SER A 887 -24.43 19.45 21.44
N ALA A 888 -23.53 18.47 21.45
CA ALA A 888 -22.91 17.96 22.67
C ALA A 888 -22.09 19.04 23.40
N ASP A 889 -21.25 19.79 22.66
CA ASP A 889 -20.48 20.89 23.23
C ASP A 889 -21.37 22.07 23.62
N LEU A 890 -22.42 22.38 22.84
CA LEU A 890 -23.36 23.44 23.18
C LEU A 890 -24.13 23.13 24.47
N ILE A 891 -24.57 21.89 24.68
CA ILE A 891 -25.22 21.46 25.93
C ILE A 891 -24.26 21.66 27.11
N ARG A 892 -23.01 21.21 26.98
CA ARG A 892 -21.98 21.35 28.01
C ARG A 892 -21.72 22.82 28.34
N VAL A 893 -21.44 23.63 27.33
CA VAL A 893 -21.13 25.07 27.51
C VAL A 893 -22.34 25.82 28.07
N ALA A 894 -23.56 25.51 27.62
CA ALA A 894 -24.77 26.12 28.16
C ALA A 894 -24.99 25.79 29.65
N ALA A 895 -24.58 24.60 30.10
CA ALA A 895 -24.57 24.26 31.52
C ALA A 895 -23.52 25.05 32.31
N GLU A 896 -22.29 25.14 31.77
CA GLU A 896 -21.17 25.87 32.40
C GLU A 896 -21.47 27.36 32.63
N VAL A 897 -22.20 27.98 31.71
CA VAL A 897 -22.59 29.40 31.82
C VAL A 897 -23.94 29.63 32.52
N GLY A 898 -24.61 28.56 32.95
CA GLY A 898 -25.88 28.64 33.69
C GLY A 898 -27.14 28.85 32.85
N CYS A 899 -27.05 28.74 31.52
CA CYS A 899 -28.22 28.74 30.64
C CYS A 899 -29.03 27.44 30.75
N LEU A 900 -28.38 26.34 31.12
CA LEU A 900 -29.01 25.07 31.46
C LEU A 900 -28.65 24.70 32.91
N SER A 901 -29.62 24.20 33.66
CA SER A 901 -29.32 23.50 34.92
C SER A 901 -28.60 22.18 34.64
N ALA A 902 -27.88 21.66 35.65
CA ALA A 902 -27.18 20.38 35.54
C ALA A 902 -28.11 19.23 35.09
N THR A 903 -29.32 19.16 35.65
CA THR A 903 -30.33 18.15 35.28
C THR A 903 -30.82 18.32 33.84
N GLN A 904 -31.04 19.55 33.37
CA GLN A 904 -31.45 19.80 31.98
C GLN A 904 -30.34 19.40 31.00
N ALA A 905 -29.09 19.72 31.32
CA ALA A 905 -27.94 19.36 30.49
C ALA A 905 -27.74 17.83 30.43
N GLU A 906 -27.88 17.13 31.56
CA GLU A 906 -27.83 15.67 31.62
C GLU A 906 -28.93 15.04 30.75
N HIS A 907 -30.17 15.51 30.89
CA HIS A 907 -31.30 15.03 30.08
C HIS A 907 -31.09 15.25 28.58
N LEU A 908 -30.69 16.44 28.16
CA LEU A 908 -30.43 16.74 26.74
C LEU A 908 -29.23 15.95 26.21
N GLY A 909 -28.16 15.80 27.00
CA GLY A 909 -26.97 15.04 26.62
C GLY A 909 -27.27 13.57 26.40
N ALA A 910 -28.00 12.94 27.34
CA ALA A 910 -28.43 11.55 27.22
C ALA A 910 -29.37 11.34 26.02
N ALA A 911 -30.36 12.23 25.85
CA ALA A 911 -31.28 12.16 24.72
C ALA A 911 -30.56 12.32 23.37
N HIS A 912 -29.64 13.28 23.25
CA HIS A 912 -28.84 13.48 22.04
C HIS A 912 -28.02 12.25 21.70
N ALA A 913 -27.29 11.69 22.66
CA ALA A 913 -26.44 10.52 22.43
C ALA A 913 -27.26 9.31 21.98
N GLU A 914 -28.37 9.02 22.65
CA GLU A 914 -29.23 7.87 22.34
C GLU A 914 -29.93 8.02 20.98
N LEU A 915 -30.55 9.17 20.72
CA LEU A 915 -31.25 9.41 19.46
C LEU A 915 -30.29 9.41 18.27
N LEU A 916 -29.08 9.97 18.44
CA LEU A 916 -28.03 9.95 17.41
C LEU A 916 -27.52 8.52 17.18
N ALA A 917 -27.27 7.75 18.22
CA ALA A 917 -26.83 6.35 18.11
C ALA A 917 -27.84 5.52 17.31
N ARG A 918 -29.14 5.63 17.63
CA ARG A 918 -30.20 4.94 16.87
C ARG A 918 -30.28 5.43 15.42
N ALA A 919 -30.13 6.73 15.17
CA ALA A 919 -30.17 7.28 13.82
C ALA A 919 -28.99 6.78 12.95
N LEU A 920 -27.79 6.67 13.52
CA LEU A 920 -26.63 6.07 12.86
C LEU A 920 -26.84 4.58 12.61
N SER A 921 -27.35 3.83 13.60
CA SER A 921 -27.67 2.41 13.45
C SER A 921 -28.72 2.14 12.37
N CYS A 922 -29.78 2.96 12.29
CA CYS A 922 -30.75 2.89 11.18
C CYS A 922 -30.06 3.09 9.82
N THR A 923 -29.16 4.08 9.73
CA THR A 923 -28.42 4.36 8.50
C THR A 923 -27.51 3.18 8.12
N LEU A 924 -26.82 2.58 9.10
CA LEU A 924 -25.97 1.41 8.88
C LEU A 924 -26.76 0.14 8.52
N ASP A 925 -28.04 0.08 8.90
CA ASP A 925 -28.94 -1.00 8.51
C ASP A 925 -29.75 -0.66 7.23
N ALA A 926 -29.37 0.42 6.52
CA ALA A 926 -30.04 0.91 5.32
C ALA A 926 -31.57 1.13 5.49
N ARG A 927 -31.99 1.50 6.71
CA ARG A 927 -33.39 1.79 7.05
C ARG A 927 -33.63 3.30 7.21
N SER A 928 -34.89 3.69 7.08
CA SER A 928 -35.31 5.04 7.47
C SER A 928 -35.06 5.24 8.97
N ARG A 929 -34.88 6.50 9.39
CA ARG A 929 -34.68 6.88 10.80
C ARG A 929 -36.00 6.94 11.58
N VAL A 930 -37.00 6.21 11.10
CA VAL A 930 -38.33 6.09 11.69
C VAL A 930 -38.37 4.72 12.37
N VAL A 931 -38.33 4.73 13.69
CA VAL A 931 -38.20 3.53 14.52
C VAL A 931 -39.49 3.25 15.26
N ARG A 932 -39.67 2.03 15.75
CA ARG A 932 -40.79 1.72 16.64
C ARG A 932 -40.61 2.50 17.95
N ARG A 933 -41.70 3.06 18.48
CA ARG A 933 -41.73 3.68 19.80
C ARG A 933 -41.43 2.65 20.88
N ASP A 934 -40.62 3.04 21.85
CA ASP A 934 -40.35 2.28 23.06
C ASP A 934 -40.16 3.21 24.26
N PRO A 935 -40.20 2.70 25.51
CA PRO A 935 -40.16 3.54 26.69
C PRO A 935 -38.93 4.45 26.78
N GLN A 936 -37.79 4.03 26.24
CA GLN A 936 -36.56 4.81 26.29
C GLN A 936 -36.62 5.99 25.31
N ILE A 937 -37.13 5.79 24.09
CA ILE A 937 -37.37 6.89 23.14
C ILE A 937 -38.37 7.89 23.71
N GLU A 938 -39.50 7.41 24.23
CA GLU A 938 -40.53 8.29 24.79
C GLU A 938 -40.01 9.10 25.97
N GLN A 939 -39.20 8.49 26.83
CA GLN A 939 -38.55 9.18 27.93
C GLN A 939 -37.61 10.29 27.42
N HIS A 940 -36.71 9.99 26.48
CA HIS A 940 -35.76 10.97 25.97
C HIS A 940 -36.44 12.08 25.16
N ALA A 941 -37.42 11.75 24.31
CA ALA A 941 -38.20 12.73 23.57
C ALA A 941 -39.00 13.63 24.53
N GLY A 942 -39.63 13.04 25.54
CA GLY A 942 -40.34 13.77 26.59
C GLY A 942 -39.43 14.69 27.40
N GLN A 943 -38.20 14.25 27.70
CA GLN A 943 -37.18 15.07 28.36
C GLN A 943 -36.78 16.28 27.49
N VAL A 944 -36.49 16.08 26.20
CA VAL A 944 -36.16 17.18 25.28
C VAL A 944 -37.30 18.20 25.24
N SER A 945 -38.53 17.72 25.06
CA SER A 945 -39.72 18.58 25.00
C SER A 945 -39.99 19.33 26.31
N ALA A 946 -39.83 18.67 27.46
CA ALA A 946 -40.01 19.29 28.77
C ALA A 946 -38.97 20.40 29.02
N VAL A 947 -37.70 20.15 28.70
CA VAL A 947 -36.65 21.16 28.82
C VAL A 947 -36.90 22.33 27.87
N ALA A 948 -37.26 22.06 26.61
CA ALA A 948 -37.60 23.12 25.66
C ALA A 948 -38.76 23.99 26.17
N GLY A 949 -39.83 23.39 26.69
CA GLY A 949 -40.97 24.09 27.25
C GLY A 949 -40.65 24.94 28.49
N GLN A 950 -39.77 24.45 29.38
CA GLN A 950 -39.29 25.21 30.55
C GLN A 950 -38.48 26.45 30.16
N LEU A 951 -37.79 26.39 29.03
CA LEU A 951 -36.95 27.47 28.49
C LEU A 951 -37.70 28.40 27.53
N GLY A 952 -39.02 28.20 27.34
CA GLY A 952 -39.88 29.04 26.51
C GLY A 952 -40.08 28.54 25.06
N PHE A 953 -39.33 27.53 24.63
CA PHE A 953 -39.42 26.94 23.29
C PHE A 953 -40.50 25.85 23.23
N ARG A 954 -41.77 26.25 23.24
CA ARG A 954 -42.91 25.32 23.16
C ARG A 954 -43.13 24.84 21.74
N PHE A 955 -42.47 23.76 21.35
CA PHE A 955 -42.64 23.20 20.00
C PHE A 955 -43.94 22.39 19.79
N GLU A 956 -44.83 22.32 20.78
CA GLU A 956 -46.15 21.72 20.62
C GLU A 956 -46.98 22.54 19.62
N ALA A 957 -47.76 21.87 18.77
CA ALA A 957 -48.72 22.57 17.93
C ALA A 957 -49.77 23.24 18.84
N SER A 958 -49.85 24.56 18.82
CA SER A 958 -51.01 25.28 19.33
C SER A 958 -52.25 24.76 18.60
N GLY A 959 -53.10 24.05 19.35
CA GLY A 959 -54.35 23.39 18.98
C GLY A 959 -54.91 23.55 17.56
N ARG A 960 -55.18 22.42 16.91
CA ARG A 960 -56.45 22.28 16.19
C ARG A 960 -57.57 22.41 17.24
N GLY A 961 -58.13 23.60 17.38
CA GLY A 961 -59.40 23.78 18.07
C GLY A 961 -60.53 23.24 17.18
N ALA A 962 -61.34 22.34 17.76
CA ALA A 962 -62.63 21.81 17.31
C ALA A 962 -62.72 21.17 15.91
#